data_AF-A0A2G6N082-F1
#
_entry.id   AF-A0A2G6N082-F1
#
_cell.length_a   1.000
_cell.length_b   1.000
_cell.length_c   1.000
_cell.angle_alpha   90.00
_cell.angle_beta   90.00
_cell.angle_gamma   90.00
#
_symmetry.space_group_name_H-M   'P 1'
#
loop_
_entity.id
_entity.type
_entity.pdbx_description
1 polymer ?
#
loop_
_entity_poly.entity_id
_entity_poly.type
_entity_poly.pdbx_seq_one_letter_code
_entity_poly.pdbx_strand_id
1 'polypeptide(L)'
;MNELLKKLVKIEERINYLLQVKDYENWGNLEGFKKTCEQLKQNVYDHTEEQFKAELRKLDDSIRFLEDRAEEHLTPMERVRIVRSIQRFTLKDILENVYEDYTELGGEEDANVDPAMICAKATITRRIKNKPYTASVMVIGQETGHGEEFRNGGSCRPQGNEKALRYMKVAETEGIPIHFYIFTPGSYPVEEGSGAAQQIARNIYAMTKLRVPMISMISEGGSGGAEAIGLSDYRLMASHGYYSVISPEGAAAIEGKIREGSRVPRELVELCADRLKLTAEDNLKNKTIDRIIYEPCLGARRDDFAFFAKLRAEMLRATDEVVLSTKSFSALRTYELRKKKNKPATEDELQHALTWALNNDEVKKLLSLRSKKYHEMGKTGFTGQAEQEDGMYNLARVKTEKMYYTLRYDIMKNHKREVSKVINDVSGESSVMLKRIKEPFSAVLDFFGKRREVKPQRLLTWSGTPGQDNQNPRVDPLELTDTYTSPLANSDRTVSCPNADKYGCKDLWIPDLYGEFAGVCETCGHHFPLEHQWYLENIFDPGSIRHFNTEISSKNPLGYTGFDARLQSSRKKTGWRSGNMTFHAKVNGIQIIVSMLYSDFRNGTVGSAEGEKFAQACALAKRKKRPLLAYIHTTGGIRIQEGSLGVTQMPKCTMAVREYIDAGGLYIVVYDNNSYAGPLASFLGCSPYQFAIRSSRIGFAGPRVIRETTGSAIPPDYHSARNALKRGHIQGIWDRREFRRNLHKSLLTMGSPGLYYRD
;
A
#
# COMPACT_ATOMS: atom_id res chain seq x y z
N MET A 1 -27.96 45.44 19.49
CA MET A 1 -26.50 45.45 19.74
C MET A 1 -25.83 44.06 19.87
N ASN A 2 -26.17 43.19 20.83
CA ASN A 2 -25.46 41.89 21.03
C ASN A 2 -25.39 40.97 19.79
N GLU A 3 -26.46 40.91 19.00
CA GLU A 3 -26.48 40.13 17.74
C GLU A 3 -25.52 40.70 16.67
N LEU A 4 -25.32 42.02 16.64
CA LEU A 4 -24.39 42.66 15.71
C LEU A 4 -22.93 42.39 16.13
N LEU A 5 -22.65 42.34 17.44
CA LEU A 5 -21.34 41.94 17.94
C LEU A 5 -20.99 40.50 17.60
N LYS A 6 -21.95 39.57 17.73
CA LYS A 6 -21.76 38.17 17.28
C LYS A 6 -21.44 38.10 15.79
N LYS A 7 -22.11 38.90 14.95
CA LYS A 7 -21.81 38.97 13.52
C LYS A 7 -20.41 39.52 13.24
N LEU A 8 -19.98 40.55 13.96
CA LEU A 8 -18.64 41.10 13.82
C LEU A 8 -17.56 40.06 14.16
N VAL A 9 -17.76 39.27 15.22
CA VAL A 9 -16.86 38.15 15.57
C VAL A 9 -16.80 37.12 14.45
N LYS A 10 -17.94 36.73 13.87
CA LYS A 10 -17.96 35.80 12.72
C LYS A 10 -17.22 36.35 11.48
N ILE A 11 -17.33 37.65 11.23
CA ILE A 11 -16.60 38.30 10.13
C ILE A 11 -15.08 38.25 10.39
N GLU A 12 -14.65 38.52 11.62
CA GLU A 12 -13.24 38.41 12.01
C GLU A 12 -12.71 36.98 11.85
N GLU A 13 -13.47 35.97 12.27
CA GLU A 13 -13.14 34.56 12.09
C GLU A 13 -12.93 34.21 10.61
N ARG A 14 -13.79 34.72 9.73
CA ARG A 14 -13.68 34.57 8.27
C ARG A 14 -12.46 35.28 7.69
N ILE A 15 -12.14 36.50 8.16
CA ILE A 15 -10.93 37.23 7.76
C ILE A 15 -9.67 36.43 8.15
N ASN A 16 -9.60 35.96 9.40
CA ASN A 16 -8.48 35.16 9.89
C ASN A 16 -8.35 33.84 9.12
N TYR A 17 -9.47 33.21 8.78
CA TYR A 17 -9.51 32.01 7.95
C TYR A 17 -8.94 32.26 6.55
N LEU A 18 -9.37 33.32 5.88
CA LEU A 18 -8.86 33.71 4.56
C LEU A 18 -7.35 34.02 4.59
N LEU A 19 -6.87 34.71 5.63
CA LEU A 19 -5.43 34.97 5.82
C LEU A 19 -4.64 33.66 5.95
N GLN A 20 -5.17 32.68 6.69
CA GLN A 20 -4.55 31.36 6.83
C GLN A 20 -4.51 30.60 5.50
N VAL A 21 -5.59 30.63 4.71
CA VAL A 21 -5.68 29.90 3.44
C VAL A 21 -4.75 30.52 2.39
N LYS A 22 -4.77 31.84 2.21
CA LYS A 22 -3.97 32.50 1.17
C LYS A 22 -2.50 32.61 1.54
N ASP A 23 -2.13 32.72 2.83
CA ASP A 23 -0.74 32.81 3.31
C ASP A 23 0.06 33.94 2.62
N TYR A 24 -0.62 35.04 2.27
CA TYR A 24 -0.05 36.27 1.71
C TYR A 24 -0.35 37.45 2.64
N GLU A 25 0.66 38.31 2.85
CA GLU A 25 0.56 39.44 3.78
C GLU A 25 -0.51 40.46 3.38
N ASN A 26 -0.88 40.60 2.10
CA ASN A 26 -1.90 41.59 1.70
C ASN A 26 -2.79 41.17 0.52
N TRP A 27 -3.23 39.90 0.47
CA TRP A 27 -4.17 39.48 -0.56
C TRP A 27 -5.51 40.18 -0.39
N GLY A 28 -5.95 40.93 -1.40
CA GLY A 28 -7.27 41.58 -1.39
C GLY A 28 -7.50 42.59 -0.24
N ASN A 29 -6.45 43.21 0.31
CA ASN A 29 -6.54 44.13 1.46
C ASN A 29 -7.09 43.48 2.76
N LEU A 30 -6.86 42.17 2.97
CA LEU A 30 -7.30 41.45 4.17
C LEU A 30 -6.78 42.07 5.48
N GLU A 31 -5.54 42.58 5.50
CA GLU A 31 -5.02 43.32 6.66
C GLU A 31 -5.78 44.61 6.93
N GLY A 32 -6.17 45.33 5.88
CA GLY A 32 -7.02 46.51 5.98
C GLY A 32 -8.37 46.16 6.59
N PHE A 33 -9.02 45.10 6.11
CA PHE A 33 -10.29 44.63 6.66
C PHE A 33 -10.17 44.14 8.11
N LYS A 34 -9.05 43.52 8.48
CA LYS A 34 -8.76 43.15 9.87
C LYS A 34 -8.66 44.38 10.77
N LYS A 35 -7.94 45.42 10.34
CA LYS A 35 -7.86 46.70 11.06
C LYS A 35 -9.22 47.39 11.17
N THR A 36 -10.03 47.39 10.10
CA THR A 36 -11.41 47.90 10.14
C THR A 36 -12.25 47.11 11.15
N CYS A 37 -12.12 45.79 11.21
CA CYS A 37 -12.82 44.96 12.17
C CYS A 37 -12.40 45.27 13.63
N GLU A 38 -11.10 45.48 13.88
CA GLU A 38 -10.57 45.88 15.19
C GLU A 38 -11.06 47.27 15.61
N GLN A 39 -11.08 48.23 14.69
CA GLN A 39 -11.62 49.57 14.92
C GLN A 39 -13.13 49.53 15.24
N LEU A 40 -13.91 48.73 14.51
CA LEU A 40 -15.33 48.55 14.79
C LEU A 40 -15.56 47.92 16.18
N LYS A 41 -14.65 47.05 16.66
CA LYS A 41 -14.71 46.52 18.04
C LYS A 41 -14.36 47.54 19.12
N GLN A 42 -13.44 48.45 18.84
CA GLN A 42 -13.03 49.49 19.80
C GLN A 42 -14.07 50.61 19.89
N ASN A 43 -14.69 50.97 18.78
CA ASN A 43 -15.58 52.12 18.66
C ASN A 43 -17.07 51.73 18.72
N VAL A 44 -17.40 50.58 19.35
CA VAL A 44 -18.80 50.06 19.42
C VAL A 44 -19.76 51.09 20.01
N TYR A 45 -19.31 51.85 21.01
CA TYR A 45 -20.12 52.85 21.72
C TYR A 45 -20.13 54.23 21.05
N ASP A 46 -19.28 54.44 20.05
CA ASP A 46 -19.17 55.72 19.32
C ASP A 46 -20.12 55.79 18.11
N HIS A 47 -20.74 54.67 17.74
CA HIS A 47 -21.65 54.55 16.61
C HIS A 47 -23.10 54.35 17.06
N THR A 48 -24.03 54.97 16.34
CA THR A 48 -25.45 54.58 16.43
C THR A 48 -25.65 53.16 15.87
N GLU A 49 -26.67 52.44 16.33
CA GLU A 49 -26.93 51.06 15.90
C GLU A 49 -27.11 50.93 14.37
N GLU A 50 -27.68 51.95 13.72
CA GLU A 50 -27.84 52.00 12.27
C GLU A 50 -26.52 52.19 11.52
N GLN A 51 -25.65 53.08 12.00
CA GLN A 51 -24.31 53.29 11.42
C GLN A 51 -23.45 52.05 11.58
N PHE A 52 -23.45 51.43 12.75
CA PHE A 52 -22.72 50.19 13.01
C PHE A 52 -23.18 49.06 12.09
N LYS A 53 -24.50 48.91 11.91
CA LYS A 53 -25.09 47.92 11.00
C LYS A 53 -24.71 48.16 9.53
N ALA A 54 -24.60 49.43 9.10
CA ALA A 54 -24.21 49.78 7.74
C ALA A 54 -22.73 49.45 7.47
N GLU A 55 -21.82 49.81 8.39
CA GLU A 55 -20.39 49.46 8.27
C GLU A 55 -20.18 47.95 8.31
N LEU A 56 -20.90 47.24 9.18
CA LEU A 56 -20.82 45.79 9.27
C LEU A 56 -21.30 45.10 7.98
N ARG A 57 -22.35 45.61 7.34
CA ARG A 57 -22.80 45.11 6.02
C ARG A 57 -21.76 45.34 4.93
N LYS A 58 -21.16 46.54 4.85
CA LYS A 58 -20.10 46.84 3.88
C LYS A 58 -18.91 45.88 4.04
N LEU A 59 -18.50 45.64 5.29
CA LEU A 59 -17.42 44.70 5.59
C LEU A 59 -17.80 43.27 5.21
N ASP A 60 -19.00 42.82 5.59
CA ASP A 60 -19.51 41.48 5.26
C ASP A 60 -19.57 41.22 3.74
N ASP A 61 -20.10 42.17 2.97
CA ASP A 61 -20.19 42.08 1.51
C ASP A 61 -18.79 42.06 0.86
N SER A 62 -17.85 42.86 1.39
CA SER A 62 -16.47 42.88 0.92
C SER A 62 -15.76 41.55 1.18
N ILE A 63 -15.97 40.94 2.35
CA ILE A 63 -15.40 39.63 2.69
C ILE A 63 -16.05 38.53 1.85
N ARG A 64 -17.37 38.56 1.65
CA ARG A 64 -18.05 37.61 0.75
C ARG A 64 -17.48 37.63 -0.66
N PHE A 65 -17.30 38.82 -1.22
CA PHE A 65 -16.69 38.98 -2.54
C PHE A 65 -15.28 38.37 -2.59
N LEU A 66 -14.48 38.55 -1.54
CA LEU A 66 -13.15 37.94 -1.45
C LEU A 66 -13.20 36.41 -1.29
N GLU A 67 -14.15 35.86 -0.54
CA GLU A 67 -14.33 34.41 -0.41
C GLU A 67 -14.68 33.77 -1.75
N ASP A 68 -15.64 34.34 -2.49
CA ASP A 68 -16.04 33.87 -3.81
C ASP A 68 -14.86 33.92 -4.78
N ARG A 69 -14.10 35.02 -4.80
CA ARG A 69 -12.92 35.17 -5.64
C ARG A 69 -11.77 34.25 -5.24
N ALA A 70 -11.67 33.89 -3.96
CA ALA A 70 -10.70 32.91 -3.49
C ALA A 70 -11.07 31.50 -3.95
N GLU A 71 -12.35 31.12 -3.86
CA GLU A 71 -12.89 29.81 -4.25
C GLU A 71 -12.69 29.53 -5.76
N GLU A 72 -12.94 30.52 -6.62
CA GLU A 72 -12.77 30.42 -8.08
C GLU A 72 -11.34 30.02 -8.51
N HIS A 73 -10.33 30.40 -7.72
CA HIS A 73 -8.93 30.29 -8.09
C HIS A 73 -8.07 29.67 -6.97
N LEU A 74 -8.59 28.62 -6.31
CA LEU A 74 -7.84 27.87 -5.30
C LEU A 74 -6.69 27.07 -5.93
N THR A 75 -5.47 27.35 -5.46
CA THR A 75 -4.31 26.52 -5.80
C THR A 75 -4.35 25.17 -5.05
N PRO A 76 -3.64 24.14 -5.52
CA PRO A 76 -3.54 22.87 -4.81
C PRO A 76 -3.02 23.00 -3.38
N MET A 77 -2.08 23.92 -3.12
CA MET A 77 -1.56 24.16 -1.77
C MET A 77 -2.58 24.90 -0.88
N GLU A 78 -3.37 25.81 -1.43
CA GLU A 78 -4.47 26.46 -0.70
C GLU A 78 -5.55 25.44 -0.30
N ARG A 79 -5.85 24.46 -1.16
CA ARG A 79 -6.72 23.31 -0.80
C ARG A 79 -6.13 22.50 0.36
N VAL A 80 -4.83 22.22 0.35
CA VAL A 80 -4.14 21.57 1.48
C VAL A 80 -4.28 22.38 2.77
N ARG A 81 -4.17 23.71 2.71
CA ARG A 81 -4.36 24.60 3.88
C ARG A 81 -5.82 24.60 4.38
N ILE A 82 -6.80 24.59 3.48
CA ILE A 82 -8.22 24.41 3.83
C ILE A 82 -8.43 23.10 4.58
N VAL A 83 -7.86 22.00 4.08
CA VAL A 83 -7.96 20.66 4.68
C VAL A 83 -7.32 20.58 6.06
N ARG A 84 -6.19 21.27 6.26
CA ARG A 84 -5.45 21.29 7.53
C ARG A 84 -5.90 22.38 8.50
N SER A 85 -6.99 23.10 8.19
CA SER A 85 -7.49 24.13 9.09
C SER A 85 -8.21 23.52 10.28
N ILE A 86 -8.01 24.11 11.46
CA ILE A 86 -8.68 23.74 12.72
C ILE A 86 -10.21 23.93 12.62
N GLN A 87 -10.68 24.79 11.71
CA GLN A 87 -12.12 25.01 11.50
C GLN A 87 -12.80 23.90 10.70
N ARG A 88 -12.03 23.02 10.05
CA ARG A 88 -12.57 21.93 9.24
C ARG A 88 -13.28 20.91 10.13
N PHE A 89 -14.35 20.32 9.61
CA PHE A 89 -15.03 19.22 10.29
C PHE A 89 -14.07 18.05 10.58
N THR A 90 -14.32 17.33 11.68
CA THR A 90 -13.59 16.12 12.08
C THR A 90 -14.42 14.86 11.89
N LEU A 91 -13.87 13.68 12.20
CA LEU A 91 -14.64 12.44 12.20
C LEU A 91 -15.68 12.43 13.33
N LYS A 92 -15.39 13.07 14.47
CA LYS A 92 -16.40 13.24 15.53
C LYS A 92 -17.59 14.08 15.07
N ASP A 93 -17.34 15.20 14.39
CA ASP A 93 -18.44 16.00 13.83
C ASP A 93 -19.29 15.16 12.85
N ILE A 94 -18.66 14.29 12.07
CA ILE A 94 -19.36 13.34 11.18
C ILE A 94 -20.16 12.33 12.00
N LEU A 95 -19.61 11.74 13.05
CA LEU A 95 -20.32 10.77 13.90
C LEU A 95 -21.60 11.38 14.49
N GLU A 96 -21.53 12.63 14.94
CA GLU A 96 -22.64 13.37 15.54
C GLU A 96 -23.71 13.81 14.53
N ASN A 97 -23.31 14.17 13.30
CA ASN A 97 -24.23 14.76 12.32
C ASN A 97 -24.69 13.80 11.20
N VAL A 98 -23.96 12.70 10.95
CA VAL A 98 -24.27 11.75 9.87
C VAL A 98 -24.98 10.50 10.38
N TYR A 99 -24.82 10.12 11.65
CA TYR A 99 -25.41 8.91 12.23
C TYR A 99 -26.42 9.25 13.32
N GLU A 100 -27.42 8.39 13.54
CA GLU A 100 -28.45 8.58 14.57
C GLU A 100 -27.92 8.32 15.97
N ASP A 101 -27.07 7.30 16.09
CA ASP A 101 -26.48 6.86 17.34
C ASP A 101 -25.16 6.15 17.03
N TYR A 102 -24.19 6.28 17.92
CA TYR A 102 -22.91 5.58 17.80
C TYR A 102 -22.32 5.24 19.17
N THR A 103 -21.64 4.11 19.24
CA THR A 103 -20.82 3.71 20.38
C THR A 103 -19.37 3.64 19.92
N GLU A 104 -18.52 4.50 20.46
CA GLU A 104 -17.08 4.41 20.25
C GLU A 104 -16.54 3.12 20.88
N LEU A 105 -15.68 2.43 20.14
CA LEU A 105 -15.13 1.13 20.49
C LEU A 105 -13.65 1.30 20.85
N GLY A 106 -13.34 1.18 22.13
CA GLY A 106 -12.00 1.26 22.71
C GLY A 106 -12.03 0.99 24.21
N GLY A 107 -10.92 0.51 24.79
CA GLY A 107 -10.81 0.40 26.24
C GLY A 107 -10.29 1.69 26.86
N GLU A 108 -10.70 2.03 28.09
CA GLU A 108 -10.31 3.29 28.76
C GLU A 108 -8.82 3.33 29.19
N GLU A 109 -8.13 2.19 29.14
CA GLU A 109 -6.69 2.05 29.48
C GLU A 109 -5.97 1.04 28.57
N ASP A 110 -6.53 0.78 27.38
CA ASP A 110 -5.97 -0.22 26.48
C ASP A 110 -4.60 0.24 25.95
N ALA A 111 -3.60 -0.64 25.92
CA ALA A 111 -2.28 -0.32 25.36
C ALA A 111 -2.34 0.08 23.87
N ASN A 112 -3.49 -0.18 23.21
CA ASN A 112 -3.78 0.13 21.83
C ASN A 112 -4.73 1.33 21.61
N VAL A 113 -5.00 2.16 22.64
CA VAL A 113 -5.75 3.41 22.46
C VAL A 113 -4.87 4.43 21.75
N ASP A 114 -4.83 4.35 20.42
CA ASP A 114 -4.35 5.46 19.62
C ASP A 114 -5.51 6.45 19.40
N PRO A 115 -5.45 7.66 19.98
CA PRO A 115 -6.51 8.64 19.86
C PRO A 115 -6.64 9.20 18.43
N ALA A 116 -5.66 8.96 17.56
CA ALA A 116 -5.72 9.30 16.15
C ALA A 116 -6.64 8.35 15.35
N MET A 117 -7.00 7.17 15.88
CA MET A 117 -7.87 6.19 15.21
C MET A 117 -9.16 5.93 16.01
N ILE A 118 -10.28 6.38 15.46
CA ILE A 118 -11.61 6.12 15.99
C ILE A 118 -12.21 4.90 15.30
N CYS A 119 -12.80 4.01 16.10
CA CYS A 119 -13.64 2.93 15.62
C CYS A 119 -14.97 3.04 16.38
N ALA A 120 -16.10 3.02 15.70
CA ALA A 120 -17.40 3.15 16.32
C ALA A 120 -18.41 2.23 15.64
N LYS A 121 -19.29 1.60 16.42
CA LYS A 121 -20.48 0.96 15.88
C LYS A 121 -21.57 2.01 15.82
N ALA A 122 -22.05 2.30 14.63
CA ALA A 122 -23.02 3.37 14.41
C ALA A 122 -24.29 2.84 13.75
N THR A 123 -25.36 3.62 13.90
CA THR A 123 -26.67 3.34 13.35
C THR A 123 -27.05 4.43 12.36
N ILE A 124 -27.48 4.04 11.15
CA ILE A 124 -27.93 4.95 10.11
C ILE A 124 -29.38 4.65 9.69
N THR A 125 -30.28 5.64 9.73
CA THR A 125 -31.72 5.48 9.44
C THR A 125 -32.17 6.21 8.18
N ARG A 126 -32.57 5.48 7.15
CA ARG A 126 -33.19 6.08 5.95
C ARG A 126 -34.71 5.96 6.00
N ARG A 127 -35.43 6.93 5.43
CA ARG A 127 -36.89 6.86 5.30
C ARG A 127 -37.24 6.27 3.94
N ILE A 128 -38.01 5.19 3.92
CA ILE A 128 -38.53 4.57 2.69
C ILE A 128 -40.05 4.55 2.78
N LYS A 129 -40.74 5.25 1.87
CA LYS A 129 -42.21 5.38 1.88
C LYS A 129 -42.75 5.81 3.25
N ASN A 130 -42.14 6.84 3.85
CA ASN A 130 -42.43 7.33 5.21
C ASN A 130 -42.20 6.35 6.36
N LYS A 131 -41.61 5.17 6.12
CA LYS A 131 -41.19 4.24 7.18
C LYS A 131 -39.69 4.36 7.46
N PRO A 132 -39.26 4.48 8.72
CA PRO A 132 -37.84 4.44 9.06
C PRO A 132 -37.29 3.03 8.84
N TYR A 133 -36.15 2.94 8.17
CA TYR A 133 -35.36 1.73 8.03
C TYR A 133 -33.96 1.98 8.58
N THR A 134 -33.63 1.24 9.62
CA THR A 134 -32.40 1.41 10.39
C THR A 134 -31.41 0.32 10.02
N ALA A 135 -30.16 0.70 9.79
CA ALA A 135 -29.06 -0.22 9.51
C ALA A 135 -27.87 0.09 10.42
N SER A 136 -27.18 -0.96 10.87
CA SER A 136 -25.92 -0.81 11.59
C SER A 136 -24.74 -0.78 10.62
N VAL A 137 -23.74 0.03 10.94
CA VAL A 137 -22.48 0.13 10.21
C VAL A 137 -21.30 0.18 11.18
N MET A 138 -20.16 -0.29 10.72
CA MET A 138 -18.90 -0.05 11.42
C MET A 138 -18.24 1.21 10.83
N VAL A 139 -18.02 2.22 11.66
CA VAL A 139 -17.29 3.44 11.28
C VAL A 139 -15.86 3.31 11.76
N ILE A 140 -14.89 3.51 10.87
CA ILE A 140 -13.47 3.47 11.20
C ILE A 140 -12.80 4.65 10.52
N GLY A 141 -12.03 5.46 11.22
CA GLY A 141 -11.34 6.57 10.57
C GLY A 141 -10.36 7.29 11.46
N GLN A 142 -9.60 8.18 10.83
CA GLN A 142 -8.67 9.03 11.56
C GLN A 142 -9.35 10.29 12.08
N GLU A 143 -8.92 10.74 13.26
CA GLU A 143 -9.42 11.96 13.89
C GLU A 143 -8.34 13.05 13.90
N THR A 144 -8.71 14.23 13.41
CA THR A 144 -7.91 15.46 13.34
C THR A 144 -8.62 16.62 14.06
N GLY A 145 -8.09 17.85 14.04
CA GLY A 145 -8.72 19.01 14.68
C GLY A 145 -8.40 19.14 16.18
N HIS A 146 -9.23 19.85 16.95
CA HIS A 146 -8.93 20.28 18.34
C HIS A 146 -8.22 19.21 19.21
N GLY A 147 -6.97 19.46 19.58
CA GLY A 147 -6.11 18.49 20.29
C GLY A 147 -5.19 17.68 19.36
N GLU A 148 -4.85 18.20 18.18
CA GLU A 148 -3.97 17.54 17.19
C GLU A 148 -2.63 17.07 17.78
N GLU A 149 -2.09 17.77 18.78
CA GLU A 149 -0.86 17.35 19.47
C GLU A 149 -1.01 15.97 20.10
N PHE A 150 -2.13 15.71 20.77
CA PHE A 150 -2.43 14.40 21.37
C PHE A 150 -2.76 13.34 20.31
N ARG A 151 -3.24 13.75 19.14
CA ARG A 151 -3.62 12.86 18.01
C ARG A 151 -2.57 12.76 16.91
N ASN A 152 -1.37 13.31 17.13
CA ASN A 152 -0.29 13.38 16.13
C ASN A 152 -0.77 13.93 14.77
N GLY A 153 -1.71 14.89 14.77
CA GLY A 153 -2.34 15.44 13.56
C GLY A 153 -3.05 14.40 12.69
N GLY A 154 -3.65 13.36 13.28
CA GLY A 154 -4.29 12.25 12.55
C GLY A 154 -3.30 11.20 12.04
N SER A 155 -2.01 11.33 12.36
CA SER A 155 -1.00 10.33 12.00
C SER A 155 -1.08 9.13 12.95
N CYS A 156 -1.77 8.08 12.52
CA CYS A 156 -1.97 6.89 13.34
C CYS A 156 -0.66 6.14 13.60
N ARG A 157 -0.51 5.70 14.85
CA ARG A 157 0.50 4.75 15.31
C ARG A 157 0.13 3.33 14.87
N PRO A 158 1.09 2.38 14.91
CA PRO A 158 0.81 0.98 14.57
C PRO A 158 -0.36 0.39 15.36
N GLN A 159 -0.50 0.72 16.65
CA GLN A 159 -1.56 0.22 17.51
C GLN A 159 -2.96 0.71 17.08
N GLY A 160 -3.07 1.95 16.60
CA GLY A 160 -4.33 2.46 16.02
C GLY A 160 -4.73 1.69 14.77
N ASN A 161 -3.77 1.41 13.89
CA ASN A 161 -4.01 0.58 12.71
C ASN A 161 -4.37 -0.87 13.08
N GLU A 162 -3.82 -1.42 14.16
CA GLU A 162 -4.20 -2.73 14.70
C GLU A 162 -5.64 -2.73 15.23
N LYS A 163 -6.03 -1.71 16.00
CA LYS A 163 -7.41 -1.48 16.45
C LYS A 163 -8.38 -1.44 15.27
N ALA A 164 -8.04 -0.71 14.20
CA ALA A 164 -8.83 -0.67 12.98
C ALA A 164 -9.01 -2.08 12.36
N LEU A 165 -7.92 -2.85 12.22
CA LEU A 165 -7.97 -4.23 11.71
C LEU A 165 -8.85 -5.14 12.57
N ARG A 166 -8.78 -5.02 13.90
CA ARG A 166 -9.63 -5.77 14.82
C ARG A 166 -11.11 -5.51 14.54
N TYR A 167 -11.52 -4.25 14.44
CA TYR A 167 -12.93 -3.90 14.21
C TYR A 167 -13.40 -4.11 12.77
N MET A 168 -12.51 -4.11 11.78
CA MET A 168 -12.83 -4.61 10.42
C MET A 168 -13.28 -6.07 10.46
N LYS A 169 -12.61 -6.93 11.25
CA LYS A 169 -13.00 -8.34 11.42
C LYS A 169 -14.30 -8.52 12.20
N VAL A 170 -14.57 -7.65 13.17
CA VAL A 170 -15.87 -7.61 13.87
C VAL A 170 -16.98 -7.29 12.88
N ALA A 171 -16.82 -6.25 12.05
CA ALA A 171 -17.79 -5.89 11.02
C ALA A 171 -18.05 -7.04 10.03
N GLU A 172 -16.99 -7.75 9.61
CA GLU A 172 -17.12 -8.95 8.78
C GLU A 172 -17.89 -10.07 9.47
N THR A 173 -17.68 -10.26 10.78
CA THR A 173 -18.36 -11.29 11.57
C THR A 173 -19.84 -10.97 11.74
N GLU A 174 -20.19 -9.70 11.98
CA GLU A 174 -21.56 -9.23 12.10
C GLU A 174 -22.29 -9.11 10.74
N GLY A 175 -21.54 -9.11 9.63
CA GLY A 175 -22.11 -8.95 8.29
C GLY A 175 -22.60 -7.53 7.99
N ILE A 176 -22.02 -6.51 8.65
CA ILE A 176 -22.37 -5.09 8.47
C ILE A 176 -21.32 -4.38 7.60
N PRO A 177 -21.71 -3.37 6.79
CA PRO A 177 -20.75 -2.63 5.98
C PRO A 177 -19.85 -1.74 6.83
N ILE A 178 -18.71 -1.36 6.24
CA ILE A 178 -17.72 -0.49 6.87
C ILE A 178 -17.67 0.85 6.15
N HIS A 179 -17.78 1.93 6.92
CA HIS A 179 -17.59 3.31 6.47
C HIS A 179 -16.25 3.82 6.98
N PHE A 180 -15.31 4.04 6.05
CA PHE A 180 -13.99 4.57 6.33
C PHE A 180 -13.92 6.08 6.15
N TYR A 181 -13.28 6.78 7.07
CA TYR A 181 -13.01 8.23 6.96
C TYR A 181 -11.51 8.47 7.03
N ILE A 182 -10.94 8.93 5.91
CA ILE A 182 -9.51 8.99 5.69
C ILE A 182 -9.03 10.43 5.87
N PHE A 183 -8.60 10.75 7.09
CA PHE A 183 -8.19 12.09 7.55
C PHE A 183 -6.78 12.03 8.15
N THR A 184 -5.78 11.81 7.30
CA THR A 184 -4.41 11.61 7.76
C THR A 184 -3.37 12.22 6.80
N PRO A 185 -2.42 13.01 7.31
CA PRO A 185 -1.29 13.50 6.50
C PRO A 185 -0.27 12.40 6.20
N GLY A 186 -0.34 11.26 6.89
CA GLY A 186 0.56 10.12 6.75
C GLY A 186 0.54 9.24 8.01
N SER A 187 1.23 8.10 7.96
CA SER A 187 1.36 7.25 9.17
C SER A 187 2.42 7.81 10.11
N TYR A 188 2.24 7.60 11.42
CA TYR A 188 3.29 7.89 12.39
C TYR A 188 4.54 7.03 12.06
N PRO A 189 5.73 7.63 11.88
CA PRO A 189 6.82 7.00 11.13
C PRO A 189 7.68 6.02 11.95
N VAL A 190 7.24 5.61 13.12
CA VAL A 190 8.02 4.83 14.09
C VAL A 190 7.82 3.32 13.90
N GLU A 191 8.93 2.58 14.00
CA GLU A 191 9.04 1.12 13.86
C GLU A 191 9.01 0.39 15.22
N GLU A 192 8.33 0.93 16.23
CA GLU A 192 8.22 0.28 17.53
C GLU A 192 7.14 -0.82 17.54
N GLY A 193 7.33 -1.81 18.41
CA GLY A 193 6.44 -2.97 18.50
C GLY A 193 6.31 -3.69 17.17
N SER A 194 5.09 -3.73 16.64
CA SER A 194 4.80 -4.37 15.35
C SER A 194 5.28 -3.58 14.13
N GLY A 195 5.67 -2.31 14.29
CA GLY A 195 6.11 -1.41 13.23
C GLY A 195 5.00 -0.86 12.33
N ALA A 196 5.14 0.39 11.89
CA ALA A 196 4.16 1.06 11.04
C ALA A 196 3.99 0.33 9.69
N ALA A 197 5.09 0.01 9.01
CA ALA A 197 5.03 -0.68 7.72
C ALA A 197 4.29 -2.02 7.80
N GLN A 198 4.68 -2.87 8.75
CA GLN A 198 4.10 -4.21 8.86
C GLN A 198 2.62 -4.17 9.22
N GLN A 199 2.19 -3.23 10.08
CA GLN A 199 0.78 -3.12 10.42
C GLN A 199 -0.07 -2.61 9.25
N ILE A 200 0.41 -1.60 8.50
CA ILE A 200 -0.26 -1.14 7.27
C ILE A 200 -0.37 -2.31 6.27
N ALA A 201 0.70 -3.09 6.10
CA ALA A 201 0.69 -4.24 5.21
C ALA A 201 -0.37 -5.29 5.61
N ARG A 202 -0.50 -5.58 6.92
CA ARG A 202 -1.53 -6.49 7.46
C ARG A 202 -2.94 -5.96 7.21
N ASN A 203 -3.17 -4.67 7.39
CA ASN A 203 -4.47 -4.06 7.15
C ASN A 203 -4.86 -4.16 5.67
N ILE A 204 -3.99 -3.73 4.75
CA ILE A 204 -4.25 -3.82 3.30
C ILE A 204 -4.50 -5.28 2.92
N TYR A 205 -3.67 -6.22 3.41
CA TYR A 205 -3.83 -7.64 3.14
C TYR A 205 -5.18 -8.21 3.63
N ALA A 206 -5.68 -7.76 4.79
CA ALA A 206 -6.98 -8.15 5.29
C ALA A 206 -8.12 -7.58 4.44
N MET A 207 -8.07 -6.28 4.13
CA MET A 207 -9.10 -5.58 3.35
C MET A 207 -9.33 -6.19 1.96
N THR A 208 -8.30 -6.78 1.35
CA THR A 208 -8.45 -7.47 0.05
C THR A 208 -9.53 -8.57 0.05
N LYS A 209 -9.84 -9.18 1.20
CA LYS A 209 -10.76 -10.33 1.33
C LYS A 209 -11.90 -10.17 2.33
N LEU A 210 -12.08 -8.98 2.93
CA LEU A 210 -13.24 -8.73 3.79
C LEU A 210 -14.55 -8.97 3.04
N ARG A 211 -15.45 -9.77 3.62
CA ARG A 211 -16.69 -10.21 2.96
C ARG A 211 -17.85 -9.19 3.02
N VAL A 212 -17.60 -8.01 3.57
CA VAL A 212 -18.60 -6.93 3.71
C VAL A 212 -18.30 -5.76 2.77
N PRO A 213 -19.32 -4.96 2.39
CA PRO A 213 -19.11 -3.73 1.62
C PRO A 213 -18.24 -2.72 2.38
N MET A 214 -17.29 -2.09 1.69
CA MET A 214 -16.42 -1.06 2.25
C MET A 214 -16.52 0.23 1.44
N ILE A 215 -16.86 1.34 2.11
CA ILE A 215 -17.02 2.66 1.50
C ILE A 215 -16.05 3.58 2.22
N SER A 216 -15.25 4.36 1.49
CA SER A 216 -14.36 5.34 2.11
C SER A 216 -14.67 6.76 1.65
N MET A 217 -14.44 7.73 2.53
CA MET A 217 -14.48 9.16 2.24
C MET A 217 -13.13 9.77 2.60
N ILE A 218 -12.50 10.43 1.64
CA ILE A 218 -11.18 11.06 1.79
C ILE A 218 -11.36 12.57 1.94
N SER A 219 -10.86 13.12 3.06
CA SER A 219 -10.61 14.55 3.19
C SER A 219 -9.11 14.84 3.15
N GLU A 220 -8.31 14.09 3.92
CA GLU A 220 -6.85 14.18 3.93
C GLU A 220 -6.25 12.79 3.72
N GLY A 221 -5.63 12.55 2.56
CA GLY A 221 -5.13 11.25 2.16
C GLY A 221 -3.61 11.23 1.95
N GLY A 222 -2.85 11.00 3.01
CA GLY A 222 -1.39 10.88 2.98
C GLY A 222 -0.85 9.46 2.79
N SER A 223 -0.40 9.13 1.58
CA SER A 223 0.47 7.99 1.26
C SER A 223 -0.02 6.64 1.86
N GLY A 224 0.89 5.85 2.42
CA GLY A 224 0.58 4.58 3.08
C GLY A 224 -0.29 4.71 4.34
N GLY A 225 -0.32 5.87 4.99
CA GLY A 225 -1.21 6.11 6.13
C GLY A 225 -2.68 6.10 5.70
N ALA A 226 -2.97 6.73 4.56
CA ALA A 226 -4.30 6.69 3.95
C ALA A 226 -4.70 5.27 3.53
N GLU A 227 -3.78 4.53 2.89
CA GLU A 227 -4.05 3.17 2.43
C GLU A 227 -4.17 2.13 3.57
N ALA A 228 -3.77 2.48 4.80
CA ALA A 228 -3.97 1.62 5.97
C ALA A 228 -5.45 1.27 6.23
N ILE A 229 -6.37 2.15 5.82
CA ILE A 229 -7.82 1.94 5.82
C ILE A 229 -8.46 2.35 4.48
N GLY A 230 -7.64 2.47 3.42
CA GLY A 230 -8.02 3.09 2.15
C GLY A 230 -8.53 2.15 1.07
N LEU A 231 -8.31 0.85 1.23
CA LEU A 231 -8.77 -0.16 0.28
C LEU A 231 -10.29 -0.37 0.45
N SER A 232 -11.09 0.13 -0.49
CA SER A 232 -12.56 0.10 -0.41
C SER A 232 -13.23 -0.18 -1.76
N ASP A 233 -14.46 -0.68 -1.71
CA ASP A 233 -15.28 -0.97 -2.87
C ASP A 233 -15.77 0.31 -3.56
N TYR A 234 -15.94 1.39 -2.80
CA TYR A 234 -16.27 2.73 -3.30
C TYR A 234 -15.52 3.83 -2.54
N ARG A 235 -14.84 4.72 -3.26
CA ARG A 235 -13.99 5.79 -2.74
C ARG A 235 -14.58 7.15 -3.09
N LEU A 236 -15.07 7.84 -2.09
CA LEU A 236 -15.52 9.23 -2.14
C LEU A 236 -14.36 10.16 -1.74
N MET A 237 -14.38 11.39 -2.22
CA MET A 237 -13.42 12.41 -1.83
C MET A 237 -14.09 13.78 -1.75
N ALA A 238 -13.81 14.53 -0.68
CA ALA A 238 -14.31 15.90 -0.54
C ALA A 238 -13.67 16.80 -1.62
N SER A 239 -14.40 17.79 -2.15
CA SER A 239 -13.92 18.63 -3.28
C SER A 239 -12.64 19.41 -2.96
N HIS A 240 -12.47 19.85 -1.72
CA HIS A 240 -11.26 20.54 -1.26
C HIS A 240 -10.26 19.57 -0.63
N GLY A 241 -10.67 18.31 -0.43
CA GLY A 241 -9.80 17.24 0.03
C GLY A 241 -8.61 16.99 -0.89
N TYR A 242 -7.59 16.33 -0.36
CA TYR A 242 -6.45 15.86 -1.15
C TYR A 242 -6.10 14.39 -0.92
N TYR A 243 -5.56 13.74 -1.95
CA TYR A 243 -5.03 12.39 -1.89
C TYR A 243 -3.72 12.31 -2.67
N SER A 244 -2.62 11.98 -1.98
CA SER A 244 -1.26 12.10 -2.51
C SER A 244 -0.32 11.01 -2.00
N VAL A 245 0.75 10.77 -2.75
CA VAL A 245 1.86 9.86 -2.40
C VAL A 245 2.77 10.35 -1.29
N ILE A 246 2.81 11.66 -1.10
CA ILE A 246 3.61 12.34 -0.09
C ILE A 246 3.01 13.73 0.12
N SER A 247 3.28 14.35 1.27
CA SER A 247 2.96 15.75 1.48
C SER A 247 3.73 16.65 0.50
N PRO A 248 3.17 17.81 0.08
CA PRO A 248 3.88 18.77 -0.76
C PRO A 248 5.25 19.18 -0.20
N GLU A 249 5.35 19.33 1.12
CA GLU A 249 6.57 19.67 1.84
C GLU A 249 7.61 18.54 1.75
N GLY A 250 7.19 17.29 1.90
CA GLY A 250 8.05 16.12 1.76
C GLY A 250 8.53 15.93 0.32
N ALA A 251 7.67 16.17 -0.68
CA ALA A 251 8.07 16.18 -2.08
C ALA A 251 9.14 17.25 -2.36
N ALA A 252 8.92 18.46 -1.87
CA ALA A 252 9.84 19.57 -2.05
C ALA A 252 11.19 19.34 -1.35
N ALA A 253 11.21 18.73 -0.16
CA ALA A 253 12.45 18.34 0.52
C ALA A 253 13.27 17.32 -0.30
N ILE A 254 12.61 16.35 -0.94
CA ILE A 254 13.25 15.32 -1.77
C ILE A 254 13.72 15.89 -3.10
N GLU A 255 12.87 16.63 -3.82
CA GLU A 255 13.20 17.18 -5.13
C GLU A 255 14.23 18.30 -5.06
N GLY A 256 14.17 19.13 -4.02
CA GLY A 256 15.14 20.19 -3.76
C GLY A 256 16.48 19.68 -3.22
N LYS A 257 16.60 18.37 -2.93
CA LYS A 257 17.78 17.77 -2.25
C LYS A 257 18.20 18.57 -1.02
N ILE A 258 17.23 19.09 -0.29
CA ILE A 258 17.45 20.01 0.82
C ILE A 258 18.20 19.26 1.93
N ARG A 259 19.28 19.84 2.46
CA ARG A 259 20.04 19.23 3.57
C ARG A 259 19.21 19.23 4.86
N GLU A 260 19.54 18.32 5.76
CA GLU A 260 18.87 18.22 7.06
C GLU A 260 19.00 19.54 7.85
N GLY A 261 17.90 20.01 8.43
CA GLY A 261 17.83 21.27 9.18
C GLY A 261 17.63 22.55 8.34
N SER A 262 17.62 22.46 7.01
CA SER A 262 17.37 23.61 6.12
C SER A 262 15.87 23.75 5.79
N ARG A 263 15.35 24.99 5.80
CA ARG A 263 13.95 25.27 5.45
C ARG A 263 13.71 25.05 3.96
N VAL A 264 12.60 24.40 3.62
CA VAL A 264 12.18 24.21 2.23
C VAL A 264 11.61 25.52 1.67
N PRO A 265 12.05 25.99 0.48
CA PRO A 265 11.50 27.19 -0.13
C PRO A 265 9.99 27.06 -0.41
N ARG A 266 9.20 28.09 -0.09
CA ARG A 266 7.74 28.10 -0.27
C ARG A 266 7.32 27.85 -1.71
N GLU A 267 7.96 28.52 -2.66
CA GLU A 267 7.72 28.35 -4.10
C GLU A 267 7.90 26.90 -4.57
N LEU A 268 8.87 26.19 -3.98
CA LEU A 268 9.10 24.77 -4.30
C LEU A 268 7.99 23.87 -3.74
N VAL A 269 7.45 24.19 -2.57
CA VAL A 269 6.30 23.48 -1.98
C VAL A 269 5.07 23.65 -2.86
N GLU A 270 4.76 24.88 -3.28
CA GLU A 270 3.62 25.16 -4.18
C GLU A 270 3.77 24.47 -5.53
N LEU A 271 4.98 24.51 -6.12
CA LEU A 271 5.29 23.80 -7.35
C LEU A 271 5.15 22.28 -7.20
N CYS A 272 5.53 21.72 -6.06
CA CYS A 272 5.35 20.29 -5.78
C CYS A 272 3.87 19.95 -5.57
N ALA A 273 3.11 20.78 -4.86
CA ALA A 273 1.67 20.59 -4.69
C ALA A 273 0.94 20.49 -6.04
N ASP A 274 1.26 21.37 -7.00
CA ASP A 274 0.70 21.29 -8.36
C ASP A 274 1.13 20.03 -9.12
N ARG A 275 2.41 19.67 -9.05
CA ARG A 275 2.96 18.53 -9.80
C ARG A 275 2.50 17.17 -9.28
N LEU A 276 2.12 17.09 -8.01
CA LEU A 276 1.61 15.87 -7.39
C LEU A 276 0.21 15.48 -7.88
N LYS A 277 -0.54 16.42 -8.48
CA LYS A 277 -1.93 16.21 -8.95
C LYS A 277 -2.79 15.58 -7.86
N LEU A 278 -2.79 16.24 -6.69
CA LEU A 278 -3.34 15.75 -5.43
C LEU A 278 -4.84 16.06 -5.23
N THR A 279 -5.45 16.87 -6.09
CA THR A 279 -6.82 17.37 -5.91
C THR A 279 -7.88 16.29 -6.15
N ALA A 280 -9.12 16.54 -5.74
CA ALA A 280 -10.24 15.63 -5.99
C ALA A 280 -10.49 15.40 -7.49
N GLU A 281 -10.38 16.45 -8.31
CA GLU A 281 -10.54 16.37 -9.77
C GLU A 281 -9.44 15.54 -10.43
N ASP A 282 -8.19 15.74 -10.02
CA ASP A 282 -7.05 14.95 -10.49
C ASP A 282 -7.24 13.46 -10.18
N ASN A 283 -7.64 13.15 -8.95
CA ASN A 283 -7.85 11.79 -8.49
C ASN A 283 -9.04 11.11 -9.19
N LEU A 284 -10.11 11.85 -9.46
CA LEU A 284 -11.25 11.35 -10.25
C LEU A 284 -10.81 11.03 -11.69
N LYS A 285 -10.06 11.95 -12.32
CA LYS A 285 -9.51 11.77 -13.67
C LYS A 285 -8.57 10.56 -13.74
N ASN A 286 -7.75 10.37 -12.71
CA ASN A 286 -6.82 9.26 -12.58
C ASN A 286 -7.50 7.94 -12.15
N LYS A 287 -8.82 7.95 -11.88
CA LYS A 287 -9.61 6.79 -11.42
C LYS A 287 -9.07 6.17 -10.13
N THR A 288 -8.46 7.00 -9.28
CA THR A 288 -8.02 6.59 -7.93
C THR A 288 -9.15 6.73 -6.91
N ILE A 289 -10.16 7.56 -7.22
CA ILE A 289 -11.45 7.68 -6.52
C ILE A 289 -12.61 7.46 -7.50
N ASP A 290 -13.81 7.24 -6.96
CA ASP A 290 -15.01 6.96 -7.74
C ASP A 290 -15.92 8.20 -7.87
N ARG A 291 -15.95 9.10 -6.88
CA ARG A 291 -16.81 10.29 -6.89
C ARG A 291 -16.36 11.40 -5.94
N ILE A 292 -16.67 12.65 -6.31
CA ILE A 292 -16.41 13.85 -5.51
C ILE A 292 -17.67 14.26 -4.74
N ILE A 293 -17.51 14.62 -3.46
CA ILE A 293 -18.53 15.27 -2.64
C ILE A 293 -18.19 16.75 -2.55
N TYR A 294 -19.01 17.59 -3.19
CA TYR A 294 -18.77 19.04 -3.17
C TYR A 294 -19.08 19.66 -1.81
N GLU A 295 -18.12 20.41 -1.30
CA GLU A 295 -18.13 21.21 -0.08
C GLU A 295 -18.71 22.62 -0.33
N PRO A 296 -19.11 23.36 0.71
CA PRO A 296 -19.41 24.78 0.62
C PRO A 296 -18.15 25.61 0.29
N CYS A 297 -18.36 26.91 0.06
CA CYS A 297 -17.30 27.87 -0.25
C CYS A 297 -16.18 27.81 0.80
N LEU A 298 -14.95 27.62 0.32
CA LEU A 298 -13.72 27.43 1.09
C LEU A 298 -13.72 26.22 2.03
N GLY A 299 -14.51 25.18 1.76
CA GLY A 299 -14.50 23.92 2.50
C GLY A 299 -15.49 23.89 3.67
N ALA A 300 -15.93 22.67 4.02
CA ALA A 300 -16.90 22.47 5.10
C ALA A 300 -16.28 22.62 6.51
N ARG A 301 -17.08 23.14 7.42
CA ARG A 301 -16.81 23.34 8.86
C ARG A 301 -17.78 22.52 9.71
N ARG A 302 -17.56 22.52 11.02
CA ARG A 302 -18.38 21.78 12.01
C ARG A 302 -19.86 22.19 12.05
N ASP A 303 -20.21 23.40 11.62
CA ASP A 303 -21.57 23.94 11.63
C ASP A 303 -22.26 23.91 10.25
N ASP A 304 -21.62 23.30 9.24
CA ASP A 304 -22.19 23.11 7.90
C ASP A 304 -23.13 21.90 7.85
N PHE A 305 -24.28 21.98 8.55
CA PHE A 305 -25.29 20.92 8.60
C PHE A 305 -25.76 20.44 7.22
N ALA A 306 -25.83 21.33 6.23
CA ALA A 306 -26.18 20.99 4.85
C ALA A 306 -25.12 20.08 4.19
N PHE A 307 -23.84 20.25 4.53
CA PHE A 307 -22.77 19.37 4.06
C PHE A 307 -22.88 17.98 4.70
N PHE A 308 -23.15 17.89 6.01
CA PHE A 308 -23.34 16.59 6.67
C PHE A 308 -24.55 15.82 6.14
N ALA A 309 -25.67 16.50 5.88
CA ALA A 309 -26.85 15.93 5.24
C ALA A 309 -26.52 15.34 3.86
N LYS A 310 -25.75 16.09 3.05
CA LYS A 310 -25.24 15.62 1.76
C LYS A 310 -24.26 14.44 1.89
N LEU A 311 -23.33 14.49 2.84
CA LEU A 311 -22.39 13.42 3.12
C LEU A 311 -23.13 12.13 3.50
N ARG A 312 -24.13 12.23 4.38
CA ARG A 312 -25.01 11.13 4.76
C ARG A 312 -25.69 10.49 3.55
N ALA A 313 -26.28 11.31 2.68
CA ALA A 313 -26.92 10.83 1.46
C ALA A 313 -25.92 10.12 0.53
N GLU A 314 -24.70 10.64 0.38
CA GLU A 314 -23.65 10.04 -0.45
C GLU A 314 -23.11 8.72 0.13
N MET A 315 -22.95 8.60 1.45
CA MET A 315 -22.53 7.35 2.10
C MET A 315 -23.59 6.25 1.94
N LEU A 316 -24.87 6.59 2.11
CA LEU A 316 -25.99 5.66 1.86
C LEU A 316 -26.02 5.22 0.40
N ARG A 317 -25.93 6.17 -0.53
CA ARG A 317 -25.94 5.92 -1.98
C ARG A 317 -24.78 5.04 -2.42
N ALA A 318 -23.56 5.31 -1.93
CA ALA A 318 -22.37 4.52 -2.24
C ALA A 318 -22.50 3.08 -1.72
N THR A 319 -23.02 2.92 -0.50
CA THR A 319 -23.26 1.58 0.08
C THR A 319 -24.29 0.79 -0.71
N ASP A 320 -25.41 1.44 -1.07
CA ASP A 320 -26.43 0.84 -1.92
C ASP A 320 -25.86 0.46 -3.30
N GLU A 321 -25.03 1.31 -3.91
CA GLU A 321 -24.39 1.03 -5.21
C GLU A 321 -23.49 -0.21 -5.16
N VAL A 322 -22.64 -0.32 -4.13
CA VAL A 322 -21.77 -1.48 -3.94
C VAL A 322 -22.63 -2.74 -3.77
N VAL A 323 -23.62 -2.72 -2.88
CA VAL A 323 -24.50 -3.87 -2.64
C VAL A 323 -25.26 -4.25 -3.91
N LEU A 324 -25.82 -3.29 -4.64
CA LEU A 324 -26.55 -3.52 -5.89
C LEU A 324 -25.65 -4.14 -6.98
N SER A 325 -24.38 -3.73 -7.06
CA SER A 325 -23.42 -4.29 -8.02
C SER A 325 -23.21 -5.80 -7.85
N THR A 326 -23.41 -6.31 -6.63
CA THR A 326 -23.32 -7.75 -6.31
C THR A 326 -24.58 -8.52 -6.71
N LYS A 327 -25.74 -7.86 -6.86
CA LYS A 327 -27.00 -8.54 -7.20
C LYS A 327 -27.05 -8.96 -8.68
N SER A 328 -28.00 -9.83 -9.03
CA SER A 328 -28.13 -10.37 -10.39
C SER A 328 -28.48 -9.28 -11.43
N PHE A 329 -28.16 -9.53 -12.71
CA PHE A 329 -28.37 -8.58 -13.81
C PHE A 329 -29.85 -8.17 -13.98
N SER A 330 -30.80 -9.05 -13.63
CA SER A 330 -32.23 -8.74 -13.64
C SER A 330 -32.61 -7.72 -12.56
N ALA A 331 -32.03 -7.83 -11.36
CA ALA A 331 -32.21 -6.87 -10.27
C ALA A 331 -31.58 -5.51 -10.62
N LEU A 332 -30.37 -5.51 -11.22
CA LEU A 332 -29.68 -4.31 -11.70
C LEU A 332 -30.46 -3.60 -12.82
N ARG A 333 -30.91 -4.33 -13.84
CA ARG A 333 -31.66 -3.76 -14.97
C ARG A 333 -32.99 -3.15 -14.53
N THR A 334 -33.68 -3.79 -13.58
CA THR A 334 -34.91 -3.25 -12.99
C THR A 334 -34.65 -1.94 -12.24
N TYR A 335 -33.51 -1.86 -11.55
CA TYR A 335 -33.08 -0.64 -10.85
C TYR A 335 -32.66 0.47 -11.82
N GLU A 336 -31.82 0.17 -12.82
CA GLU A 336 -31.34 1.13 -13.82
C GLU A 336 -32.46 1.69 -14.71
N LEU A 337 -33.41 0.85 -15.14
CA LEU A 337 -34.58 1.30 -15.90
C LEU A 337 -35.47 2.27 -15.09
N ARG A 338 -35.44 2.17 -13.76
CA ARG A 338 -36.16 3.09 -12.86
C ARG A 338 -35.36 4.36 -12.58
N LYS A 339 -34.02 4.25 -12.44
CA LYS A 339 -33.09 5.39 -12.30
C LYS A 339 -33.06 6.29 -13.53
N LYS A 340 -33.12 5.74 -14.75
CA LYS A 340 -33.12 6.51 -16.00
C LYS A 340 -34.37 7.36 -16.24
N LYS A 341 -35.46 7.16 -15.47
CA LYS A 341 -36.67 7.96 -15.62
C LYS A 341 -36.60 9.34 -14.95
N ASN A 342 -35.69 9.61 -14.01
CA ASN A 342 -35.65 10.88 -13.25
C ASN A 342 -34.23 11.51 -13.17
N LYS A 343 -34.15 12.86 -13.25
CA LYS A 343 -32.93 13.71 -13.04
C LYS A 343 -32.76 14.10 -11.54
N PRO A 344 -31.79 14.96 -11.18
CA PRO A 344 -30.79 14.71 -10.12
C PRO A 344 -31.35 14.62 -8.69
N ALA A 345 -30.70 13.79 -7.86
CA ALA A 345 -31.18 13.35 -6.55
C ALA A 345 -31.26 14.44 -5.46
N THR A 346 -32.46 14.66 -4.94
CA THR A 346 -32.77 15.23 -3.62
C THR A 346 -32.94 14.09 -2.58
N GLU A 347 -32.87 14.42 -1.28
CA GLU A 347 -32.91 13.47 -0.14
C GLU A 347 -34.11 12.50 -0.14
N ASP A 348 -35.20 12.83 -0.85
CA ASP A 348 -36.47 12.09 -0.82
C ASP A 348 -36.51 10.81 -1.68
N GLU A 349 -35.45 10.45 -2.42
CA GLU A 349 -35.54 9.36 -3.41
C GLU A 349 -34.60 8.15 -3.21
N LEU A 350 -34.17 7.83 -1.99
CA LEU A 350 -33.59 6.51 -1.66
C LEU A 350 -34.69 5.44 -1.52
N GLN A 351 -35.44 5.18 -2.61
CA GLN A 351 -36.75 4.50 -2.61
C GLN A 351 -36.77 2.96 -2.57
N HIS A 352 -35.76 2.25 -2.06
CA HIS A 352 -35.81 0.78 -1.97
C HIS A 352 -35.26 0.24 -0.64
N ALA A 353 -36.00 -0.68 -0.02
CA ALA A 353 -35.57 -1.43 1.17
C ALA A 353 -34.49 -2.46 0.76
N LEU A 354 -33.26 -1.98 0.59
CA LEU A 354 -32.11 -2.81 0.27
C LEU A 354 -31.45 -3.27 1.56
N THR A 355 -31.58 -4.55 1.91
CA THR A 355 -30.74 -5.13 2.96
C THR A 355 -29.29 -5.13 2.50
N TRP A 356 -28.38 -4.66 3.37
CA TRP A 356 -26.93 -4.67 3.12
C TRP A 356 -26.25 -5.99 3.46
N ALA A 357 -26.96 -6.93 4.08
CA ALA A 357 -26.50 -8.29 4.26
C ALA A 357 -26.35 -8.98 2.90
N LEU A 358 -25.19 -9.61 2.67
CA LEU A 358 -24.86 -10.32 1.44
C LEU A 358 -24.90 -11.83 1.66
N ASN A 359 -25.43 -12.57 0.70
CA ASN A 359 -25.29 -14.03 0.67
C ASN A 359 -23.92 -14.46 0.12
N ASN A 360 -23.60 -15.76 0.21
CA ASN A 360 -22.28 -16.28 -0.19
C ASN A 360 -21.92 -16.02 -1.67
N ASP A 361 -22.89 -15.99 -2.58
CA ASP A 361 -22.63 -15.74 -4.01
C ASP A 361 -22.45 -14.24 -4.30
N GLU A 362 -23.22 -13.39 -3.62
CA GLU A 362 -23.04 -11.94 -3.62
C GLU A 362 -21.66 -11.57 -3.05
N VAL A 363 -21.21 -12.24 -1.97
CA VAL A 363 -19.86 -12.08 -1.41
C VAL A 363 -18.79 -12.46 -2.44
N LYS A 364 -18.91 -13.61 -3.12
CA LYS A 364 -17.95 -13.99 -4.17
C LYS A 364 -17.89 -12.93 -5.28
N LYS A 365 -19.04 -12.37 -5.67
CA LYS A 365 -19.11 -11.33 -6.69
C LYS A 365 -18.51 -10.01 -6.19
N LEU A 366 -18.76 -9.60 -4.94
CA LEU A 366 -18.12 -8.45 -4.30
C LEU A 366 -16.59 -8.57 -4.37
N LEU A 367 -16.05 -9.70 -3.91
CA LEU A 367 -14.61 -9.96 -3.91
C LEU A 367 -14.03 -9.93 -5.34
N SER A 368 -14.77 -10.45 -6.33
CA SER A 368 -14.35 -10.40 -7.74
C SER A 368 -14.36 -8.99 -8.30
N LEU A 369 -15.37 -8.18 -7.97
CA LEU A 369 -15.46 -6.78 -8.42
C LEU A 369 -14.35 -5.94 -7.79
N ARG A 370 -14.08 -6.13 -6.49
CA ARG A 370 -12.98 -5.49 -5.78
C ARG A 370 -11.62 -5.84 -6.39
N SER A 371 -11.36 -7.12 -6.62
CA SER A 371 -10.16 -7.58 -7.30
C SER A 371 -9.99 -6.89 -8.66
N LYS A 372 -11.04 -6.90 -9.49
CA LYS A 372 -11.04 -6.23 -10.80
C LYS A 372 -10.73 -4.74 -10.68
N LYS A 373 -11.39 -4.03 -9.76
CA LYS A 373 -11.19 -2.59 -9.52
C LYS A 373 -9.71 -2.28 -9.27
N TYR A 374 -9.07 -2.98 -8.33
CA TYR A 374 -7.68 -2.71 -7.95
C TYR A 374 -6.65 -3.18 -8.98
N HIS A 375 -6.92 -4.24 -9.75
CA HIS A 375 -6.07 -4.62 -10.88
C HIS A 375 -6.10 -3.58 -12.02
N GLU A 376 -7.24 -2.94 -12.25
CA GLU A 376 -7.38 -1.88 -13.27
C GLU A 376 -6.76 -0.54 -12.85
N MET A 377 -6.62 -0.28 -11.55
CA MET A 377 -5.99 0.95 -11.06
C MET A 377 -4.53 1.07 -11.53
N GLY A 378 -4.14 2.29 -11.90
CA GLY A 378 -2.76 2.61 -12.33
C GLY A 378 -2.37 2.09 -13.72
N LYS A 379 -3.24 1.39 -14.47
CA LYS A 379 -2.91 0.92 -15.83
C LYS A 379 -2.64 2.05 -16.82
N THR A 380 -3.17 3.25 -16.57
CA THR A 380 -2.87 4.45 -17.35
C THR A 380 -1.47 5.00 -17.09
N GLY A 381 -0.75 4.51 -16.08
CA GLY A 381 0.53 5.04 -15.59
C GLY A 381 1.78 4.47 -16.26
N PHE A 382 1.66 3.54 -17.21
CA PHE A 382 2.80 2.96 -17.94
C PHE A 382 2.51 2.83 -19.46
N THR A 383 3.49 2.40 -20.24
CA THR A 383 3.31 1.98 -21.65
C THR A 383 3.75 0.54 -21.86
N GLY A 384 3.31 -0.06 -22.97
CA GLY A 384 3.52 -1.47 -23.27
C GLY A 384 2.32 -2.32 -22.84
N GLN A 385 2.05 -3.39 -23.58
CA GLN A 385 1.07 -4.38 -23.22
C GLN A 385 1.75 -5.52 -22.44
N ALA A 386 0.96 -6.22 -21.64
CA ALA A 386 1.42 -7.48 -21.07
C ALA A 386 1.70 -8.45 -22.21
N GLU A 387 2.76 -9.26 -22.14
CA GLU A 387 2.94 -10.41 -23.07
C GLU A 387 1.73 -11.38 -23.06
N GLN A 388 0.86 -11.26 -22.05
CA GLN A 388 -0.37 -12.04 -21.92
C GLN A 388 -1.54 -11.50 -22.76
N GLU A 389 -1.49 -10.25 -23.21
CA GLU A 389 -2.54 -9.60 -24.02
C GLU A 389 -2.27 -9.71 -25.53
N ASP A 390 -1.10 -10.21 -25.94
CA ASP A 390 -0.73 -10.38 -27.36
C ASP A 390 -1.42 -11.60 -28.01
N GLY A 391 -2.61 -11.40 -28.56
CA GLY A 391 -3.16 -12.19 -29.67
C GLY A 391 -3.88 -13.51 -29.32
N MET A 392 -4.74 -13.97 -30.26
CA MET A 392 -5.52 -15.21 -30.15
C MET A 392 -4.67 -16.45 -29.82
N TYR A 393 -3.43 -16.50 -30.32
CA TYR A 393 -2.49 -17.60 -30.08
C TYR A 393 -2.02 -17.68 -28.62
N ASN A 394 -1.72 -16.55 -27.97
CA ASN A 394 -1.38 -16.58 -26.54
C ASN A 394 -2.60 -16.87 -25.67
N LEU A 395 -3.80 -16.43 -26.05
CA LEU A 395 -5.02 -16.77 -25.32
C LEU A 395 -5.28 -18.29 -25.34
N ALA A 396 -5.12 -18.92 -26.52
CA ALA A 396 -5.21 -20.37 -26.66
C ALA A 396 -4.14 -21.08 -25.84
N ARG A 397 -2.87 -20.62 -25.89
CA ARG A 397 -1.76 -21.14 -25.08
C ARG A 397 -2.00 -20.99 -23.59
N VAL A 398 -2.53 -19.87 -23.13
CA VAL A 398 -2.85 -19.61 -21.73
C VAL A 398 -3.99 -20.51 -21.26
N LYS A 399 -5.02 -20.73 -22.09
CA LYS A 399 -6.10 -21.67 -21.80
C LYS A 399 -5.60 -23.12 -21.74
N THR A 400 -4.78 -23.55 -22.68
CA THR A 400 -4.20 -24.91 -22.68
C THR A 400 -3.21 -25.11 -21.54
N GLU A 401 -2.35 -24.13 -21.24
CA GLU A 401 -1.48 -24.13 -20.04
C GLU A 401 -2.30 -24.24 -18.76
N LYS A 402 -3.36 -23.43 -18.63
CA LYS A 402 -4.23 -23.45 -17.46
C LYS A 402 -4.92 -24.81 -17.32
N MET A 403 -5.46 -25.36 -18.42
CA MET A 403 -6.06 -26.70 -18.43
C MET A 403 -5.04 -27.77 -18.06
N TYR A 404 -3.83 -27.72 -18.62
CA TYR A 404 -2.73 -28.63 -18.30
C TYR A 404 -2.36 -28.59 -16.83
N TYR A 405 -2.11 -27.41 -16.27
CA TYR A 405 -1.71 -27.27 -14.87
C TYR A 405 -2.86 -27.58 -13.91
N THR A 406 -4.10 -27.24 -14.23
CA THR A 406 -5.28 -27.63 -13.44
C THR A 406 -5.47 -29.15 -13.48
N LEU A 407 -5.33 -29.79 -14.64
CA LEU A 407 -5.45 -31.25 -14.73
C LEU A 407 -4.31 -31.95 -13.98
N ARG A 408 -3.07 -31.52 -14.18
CA ARG A 408 -1.88 -32.11 -13.56
C ARG A 408 -1.82 -31.87 -12.04
N TYR A 409 -2.17 -30.68 -11.56
CA TYR A 409 -1.98 -30.33 -10.14
C TYR A 409 -3.26 -30.25 -9.32
N ASP A 410 -4.43 -29.95 -9.90
CA ASP A 410 -5.67 -29.87 -9.12
C ASP A 410 -6.42 -31.21 -9.19
N ILE A 411 -6.55 -31.84 -10.37
CA ILE A 411 -7.27 -33.12 -10.52
C ILE A 411 -6.39 -34.31 -10.11
N MET A 412 -5.25 -34.52 -10.80
CA MET A 412 -4.40 -35.68 -10.55
C MET A 412 -3.81 -35.67 -9.13
N LYS A 413 -3.50 -34.50 -8.56
CA LYS A 413 -2.94 -34.38 -7.21
C LYS A 413 -3.98 -34.59 -6.11
N ASN A 414 -5.19 -34.05 -6.26
CA ASN A 414 -6.26 -34.31 -5.29
C ASN A 414 -6.59 -35.80 -5.25
N HIS A 415 -6.67 -36.45 -6.41
CA HIS A 415 -6.84 -37.91 -6.49
C HIS A 415 -5.64 -38.66 -5.89
N LYS A 416 -4.39 -38.26 -6.18
CA LYS A 416 -3.20 -38.88 -5.57
C LYS A 416 -3.17 -38.69 -4.04
N ARG A 417 -3.60 -37.53 -3.53
CA ARG A 417 -3.69 -37.25 -2.09
C ARG A 417 -4.82 -38.01 -1.42
N GLU A 418 -6.00 -38.08 -2.02
CA GLU A 418 -7.11 -38.90 -1.53
C GLU A 418 -6.70 -40.37 -1.52
N VAL A 419 -6.10 -40.87 -2.60
CA VAL A 419 -5.58 -42.24 -2.65
C VAL A 419 -4.47 -42.44 -1.61
N SER A 420 -3.51 -41.53 -1.45
CA SER A 420 -2.45 -41.65 -0.44
C SER A 420 -3.00 -41.56 0.99
N LYS A 421 -4.03 -40.74 1.21
CA LYS A 421 -4.71 -40.61 2.51
C LYS A 421 -5.51 -41.87 2.81
N VAL A 422 -6.26 -42.41 1.85
CA VAL A 422 -6.93 -43.72 1.97
C VAL A 422 -5.90 -44.83 2.18
N ILE A 423 -4.76 -44.83 1.48
CA ILE A 423 -3.70 -45.82 1.70
C ILE A 423 -3.10 -45.69 3.10
N ASN A 424 -2.86 -44.48 3.60
CA ASN A 424 -2.31 -44.27 4.95
C ASN A 424 -3.34 -44.59 6.05
N ASP A 425 -4.60 -44.20 5.85
CA ASP A 425 -5.71 -44.47 6.76
C ASP A 425 -6.04 -45.98 6.78
N VAL A 426 -5.95 -46.67 5.64
CA VAL A 426 -6.15 -48.13 5.50
C VAL A 426 -4.88 -48.92 5.86
N SER A 427 -3.69 -48.32 5.85
CA SER A 427 -2.48 -48.99 6.36
C SER A 427 -2.50 -49.20 7.88
N GLY A 428 -3.40 -48.51 8.58
CA GLY A 428 -3.75 -48.79 9.97
C GLY A 428 -4.65 -50.01 10.16
N GLU A 429 -5.47 -50.38 9.15
CA GLU A 429 -6.40 -51.51 9.21
C GLU A 429 -6.56 -52.21 7.84
N SER A 430 -6.05 -53.44 7.75
CA SER A 430 -6.29 -54.45 6.70
C SER A 430 -5.59 -54.30 5.33
N SER A 431 -4.71 -55.26 5.03
CA SER A 431 -3.73 -55.24 3.92
C SER A 431 -4.19 -55.90 2.60
N VAL A 432 -5.47 -56.23 2.41
CA VAL A 432 -5.90 -57.09 1.28
C VAL A 432 -6.58 -56.34 0.11
N MET A 433 -7.03 -55.09 0.30
CA MET A 433 -7.77 -54.34 -0.73
C MET A 433 -6.90 -53.54 -1.73
N LEU A 434 -5.57 -53.59 -1.63
CA LEU A 434 -4.67 -52.73 -2.41
C LEU A 434 -4.42 -53.17 -3.87
N LYS A 435 -4.73 -54.43 -4.22
CA LYS A 435 -4.43 -54.95 -5.57
C LYS A 435 -5.45 -54.54 -6.64
N ARG A 436 -6.75 -54.46 -6.31
CA ARG A 436 -7.82 -54.16 -7.28
C ARG A 436 -7.91 -52.70 -7.74
N ILE A 437 -7.30 -51.77 -7.00
CA ILE A 437 -7.34 -50.34 -7.34
C ILE A 437 -6.15 -49.93 -8.23
N LYS A 438 -5.06 -50.72 -8.23
CA LYS A 438 -3.82 -50.40 -8.97
C LYS A 438 -3.87 -50.77 -10.47
N GLU A 439 -4.71 -51.71 -10.87
CA GLU A 439 -4.70 -52.28 -12.22
C GLU A 439 -5.18 -51.35 -13.36
N PRO A 440 -6.14 -50.41 -13.20
CA PRO A 440 -6.48 -49.49 -14.29
C PRO A 440 -5.50 -48.32 -14.47
N PHE A 441 -4.49 -48.16 -13.60
CA PHE A 441 -3.64 -46.96 -13.56
C PHE A 441 -2.18 -47.16 -14.00
N SER A 442 -1.65 -48.39 -14.01
CA SER A 442 -0.29 -48.64 -14.51
C SER A 442 -0.15 -48.31 -16.01
N ALA A 443 -1.21 -48.50 -16.79
CA ALA A 443 -1.22 -48.21 -18.22
C ALA A 443 -1.10 -46.71 -18.58
N VAL A 444 -1.52 -45.80 -17.67
CA VAL A 444 -1.43 -44.34 -17.89
C VAL A 444 -0.09 -43.78 -17.40
N LEU A 445 0.50 -44.38 -16.37
CA LEU A 445 1.83 -44.03 -15.87
C LEU A 445 2.95 -44.42 -16.84
N ASP A 446 2.81 -45.56 -17.54
CA ASP A 446 3.78 -46.01 -18.55
C ASP A 446 3.74 -45.21 -19.85
N PHE A 447 2.64 -44.51 -20.15
CA PHE A 447 2.55 -43.64 -21.33
C PHE A 447 3.29 -42.30 -21.17
N PHE A 448 3.61 -41.87 -19.93
CA PHE A 448 4.16 -40.53 -19.65
C PHE A 448 5.51 -40.47 -18.89
N GLY A 449 6.14 -41.59 -18.53
CA GLY A 449 7.28 -41.54 -17.61
C GLY A 449 8.41 -42.54 -17.80
N LYS A 450 9.41 -42.21 -18.62
CA LYS A 450 10.80 -42.57 -18.28
C LYS A 450 11.40 -41.44 -17.44
N ARG A 451 11.29 -41.53 -16.11
CA ARG A 451 12.06 -40.69 -15.16
C ARG A 451 13.22 -41.53 -14.61
N ARG A 452 14.45 -41.04 -14.77
CA ARG A 452 15.63 -41.50 -14.01
C ARG A 452 15.39 -41.20 -12.53
N GLU A 453 15.39 -42.21 -11.68
CA GLU A 453 15.38 -42.05 -10.24
C GLU A 453 16.68 -41.38 -9.78
N VAL A 454 16.57 -40.22 -9.16
CA VAL A 454 17.64 -39.66 -8.31
C VAL A 454 17.23 -39.96 -6.87
N LYS A 455 18.01 -40.78 -6.18
CA LYS A 455 17.75 -41.14 -4.77
C LYS A 455 17.78 -39.89 -3.89
N PRO A 456 16.86 -39.74 -2.92
CA PRO A 456 16.88 -38.61 -2.00
C PRO A 456 18.08 -38.74 -1.05
N GLN A 457 18.96 -37.73 -1.05
CA GLN A 457 19.99 -37.61 -0.01
C GLN A 457 19.32 -37.34 1.34
N ARG A 458 19.66 -38.15 2.35
CA ARG A 458 19.23 -37.95 3.74
C ARG A 458 19.80 -36.63 4.26
N LEU A 459 18.93 -35.77 4.81
CA LEU A 459 19.29 -34.57 5.56
C LEU A 459 19.91 -34.98 6.91
N LEU A 460 21.21 -34.76 7.08
CA LEU A 460 21.89 -34.84 8.38
C LEU A 460 21.59 -33.58 9.20
N THR A 461 20.96 -33.77 10.36
CA THR A 461 20.85 -32.77 11.43
C THR A 461 22.18 -32.63 12.15
N TRP A 462 22.69 -31.41 12.30
CA TRP A 462 23.93 -31.14 13.04
C TRP A 462 23.65 -30.96 14.54
N SER A 463 24.13 -31.90 15.35
CA SER A 463 24.43 -31.71 16.78
C SER A 463 25.94 -31.51 16.91
N GLY A 464 26.36 -30.39 17.48
CA GLY A 464 27.77 -30.01 17.56
C GLY A 464 28.59 -30.88 18.49
N THR A 465 29.61 -31.55 17.94
CA THR A 465 30.86 -31.90 18.64
C THR A 465 31.96 -32.13 17.59
N PRO A 466 33.19 -31.62 17.78
CA PRO A 466 34.27 -31.79 16.80
C PRO A 466 35.09 -33.04 17.14
N GLY A 467 35.02 -34.07 16.30
CA GLY A 467 35.93 -35.21 16.39
C GLY A 467 35.54 -36.37 15.48
N GLN A 468 36.47 -36.72 14.59
CA GLN A 468 36.61 -38.00 13.89
C GLN A 468 35.49 -38.41 12.91
N ASP A 469 35.69 -38.12 11.62
CA ASP A 469 35.77 -39.17 10.60
C ASP A 469 36.26 -38.61 9.26
N ASN A 470 37.41 -39.13 8.83
CA ASN A 470 38.08 -38.90 7.55
C ASN A 470 37.67 -40.03 6.60
N GLN A 471 36.78 -39.79 5.61
CA GLN A 471 36.68 -40.63 4.40
C GLN A 471 35.71 -40.15 3.29
N ASN A 472 35.43 -38.86 3.18
CA ASN A 472 34.91 -38.28 1.93
C ASN A 472 35.58 -36.92 1.73
N PRO A 473 36.11 -36.59 0.53
CA PRO A 473 36.57 -35.24 0.28
C PRO A 473 35.40 -34.31 0.52
N ARG A 474 35.55 -33.38 1.48
CA ARG A 474 34.65 -32.23 1.57
C ARG A 474 34.79 -31.50 0.24
N VAL A 475 33.78 -31.61 -0.61
CA VAL A 475 33.66 -30.70 -1.75
C VAL A 475 33.45 -29.33 -1.14
N ASP A 476 34.48 -28.50 -1.23
CA ASP A 476 34.42 -27.10 -0.83
C ASP A 476 33.24 -26.45 -1.59
N PRO A 477 32.30 -25.73 -0.94
CA PRO A 477 31.17 -25.13 -1.63
C PRO A 477 31.53 -24.02 -2.64
N LEU A 478 32.82 -23.83 -2.92
CA LEU A 478 33.43 -22.68 -3.56
C LEU A 478 34.49 -23.09 -4.61
N GLU A 479 34.27 -24.14 -5.40
CA GLU A 479 34.90 -24.17 -6.74
C GLU A 479 34.18 -23.15 -7.64
N LEU A 480 34.51 -21.86 -7.44
CA LEU A 480 34.07 -20.70 -8.22
C LEU A 480 34.83 -20.60 -9.56
N THR A 481 35.07 -21.71 -10.26
CA THR A 481 35.88 -21.65 -11.50
C THR A 481 35.10 -21.26 -12.76
N ASP A 482 33.75 -21.18 -12.69
CA ASP A 482 32.88 -20.77 -13.82
C ASP A 482 31.86 -19.66 -13.46
N THR A 483 32.01 -19.01 -12.32
CA THR A 483 31.02 -18.07 -11.74
C THR A 483 31.32 -16.62 -12.09
N TYR A 484 30.25 -15.83 -12.27
CA TYR A 484 30.37 -14.38 -12.50
C TYR A 484 31.04 -13.68 -11.31
N THR A 485 32.20 -13.08 -11.59
CA THR A 485 32.93 -12.22 -10.66
C THR A 485 32.58 -10.76 -10.91
N SER A 486 32.34 -10.00 -9.83
CA SER A 486 32.03 -8.58 -9.94
C SER A 486 33.18 -7.83 -10.61
N PRO A 487 32.91 -6.90 -11.55
CA PRO A 487 33.95 -6.04 -12.13
C PRO A 487 34.71 -5.22 -11.08
N LEU A 488 34.12 -5.00 -9.90
CA LEU A 488 34.79 -4.35 -8.78
C LEU A 488 36.06 -5.10 -8.34
N ALA A 489 36.10 -6.42 -8.51
CA ALA A 489 37.26 -7.25 -8.16
C ALA A 489 38.52 -6.92 -9.01
N ASN A 490 38.36 -6.24 -10.16
CA ASN A 490 39.50 -5.84 -10.99
C ASN A 490 40.25 -4.61 -10.45
N SER A 491 39.76 -3.98 -9.38
CA SER A 491 40.40 -2.80 -8.79
C SER A 491 41.42 -3.22 -7.74
N ASP A 492 42.70 -3.05 -8.04
CA ASP A 492 43.79 -3.32 -7.08
C ASP A 492 43.95 -2.18 -6.06
N ARG A 493 43.17 -2.25 -4.97
CA ARG A 493 43.30 -1.37 -3.80
C ARG A 493 42.68 -2.03 -2.57
N THR A 494 42.96 -1.48 -1.40
CA THR A 494 42.30 -1.88 -0.15
C THR A 494 41.11 -0.98 0.17
N VAL A 495 40.18 -1.50 0.97
CA VAL A 495 39.05 -0.76 1.53
C VAL A 495 38.86 -1.13 2.99
N SER A 496 38.68 -0.12 3.85
CA SER A 496 38.39 -0.34 5.26
C SER A 496 36.92 -0.68 5.48
N CYS A 497 36.66 -1.63 6.38
CA CYS A 497 35.29 -2.00 6.74
C CYS A 497 34.58 -0.85 7.48
N PRO A 498 33.30 -0.53 7.17
CA PRO A 498 32.53 0.45 7.93
C PRO A 498 32.37 0.13 9.42
N ASN A 499 32.61 -1.13 9.82
CA ASN A 499 32.57 -1.56 11.21
C ASN A 499 33.96 -1.83 11.80
N ALA A 500 35.04 -1.34 11.17
CA ALA A 500 36.41 -1.58 11.61
C ALA A 500 36.62 -1.12 13.06
N ASP A 501 36.18 0.08 13.41
CA ASP A 501 36.32 0.64 14.77
C ASP A 501 35.62 -0.22 15.83
N LYS A 502 34.53 -0.92 15.45
CA LYS A 502 33.72 -1.72 16.38
C LYS A 502 34.23 -3.15 16.56
N TYR A 503 34.76 -3.76 15.51
CA TYR A 503 35.14 -5.18 15.51
C TYR A 503 36.62 -5.44 15.23
N GLY A 504 37.45 -4.40 15.10
CA GLY A 504 38.87 -4.52 14.76
C GLY A 504 39.11 -5.14 13.39
N CYS A 505 38.26 -4.82 12.40
CA CYS A 505 38.40 -5.37 11.05
C CYS A 505 39.71 -4.89 10.40
N LYS A 506 40.41 -5.81 9.73
CA LYS A 506 41.55 -5.47 8.88
C LYS A 506 41.08 -4.77 7.61
N ASP A 507 41.99 -4.05 6.96
CA ASP A 507 41.77 -3.56 5.60
C ASP A 507 41.61 -4.73 4.64
N LEU A 508 40.61 -4.64 3.77
CA LEU A 508 40.18 -5.71 2.87
C LEU A 508 40.72 -5.41 1.47
N TRP A 509 41.41 -6.37 0.86
CA TRP A 509 41.83 -6.25 -0.53
C TRP A 509 40.62 -6.46 -1.45
N ILE A 510 40.37 -5.52 -2.35
CA ILE A 510 39.15 -5.50 -3.18
C ILE A 510 39.01 -6.74 -4.09
N PRO A 511 40.08 -7.23 -4.76
CA PRO A 511 40.01 -8.45 -5.56
C PRO A 511 39.47 -9.65 -4.77
N ASP A 512 40.01 -9.93 -3.59
CA ASP A 512 39.53 -11.01 -2.72
C ASP A 512 38.11 -10.73 -2.21
N LEU A 513 37.86 -9.49 -1.77
CA LEU A 513 36.58 -9.09 -1.20
C LEU A 513 35.42 -9.39 -2.16
N TYR A 514 35.53 -8.98 -3.43
CA TYR A 514 34.45 -9.15 -4.41
C TYR A 514 34.59 -10.40 -5.28
N GLY A 515 35.79 -10.98 -5.36
CA GLY A 515 36.07 -12.23 -6.07
C GLY A 515 35.70 -13.47 -5.26
N GLU A 516 36.34 -13.64 -4.11
CA GLU A 516 36.24 -14.87 -3.31
C GLU A 516 35.16 -14.75 -2.22
N PHE A 517 35.07 -13.58 -1.57
CA PHE A 517 34.20 -13.40 -0.41
C PHE A 517 32.81 -12.83 -0.74
N ALA A 518 32.46 -12.69 -2.02
CA ALA A 518 31.17 -12.17 -2.46
C ALA A 518 30.77 -10.82 -1.82
N GLY A 519 31.75 -9.93 -1.63
CA GLY A 519 31.58 -8.64 -0.97
C GLY A 519 31.27 -8.75 0.52
N VAL A 520 31.69 -9.81 1.21
CA VAL A 520 31.47 -10.01 2.65
C VAL A 520 32.78 -9.86 3.41
N CYS A 521 32.82 -8.95 4.39
CA CYS A 521 33.96 -8.84 5.29
C CYS A 521 34.13 -10.13 6.10
N GLU A 522 35.31 -10.75 6.03
CA GLU A 522 35.62 -11.99 6.73
C GLU A 522 35.56 -11.85 8.26
N THR A 523 35.98 -10.69 8.79
CA THR A 523 36.07 -10.47 10.24
C THR A 523 34.70 -10.28 10.88
N CYS A 524 33.90 -9.32 10.40
CA CYS A 524 32.62 -8.96 11.03
C CYS A 524 31.37 -9.44 10.27
N GLY A 525 31.54 -10.00 9.07
CA GLY A 525 30.44 -10.40 8.20
C GLY A 525 29.63 -9.23 7.64
N HIS A 526 30.21 -8.03 7.52
CA HIS A 526 29.55 -6.91 6.86
C HIS A 526 29.49 -7.15 5.35
N HIS A 527 28.28 -7.13 4.80
CA HIS A 527 28.03 -7.19 3.37
C HIS A 527 28.17 -5.79 2.76
N PHE A 528 29.15 -5.63 1.89
CA PHE A 528 29.28 -4.48 1.01
C PHE A 528 28.25 -4.55 -0.12
N PRO A 529 27.75 -3.41 -0.63
CA PRO A 529 26.86 -3.41 -1.77
C PRO A 529 27.49 -4.10 -2.99
N LEU A 530 26.70 -4.95 -3.65
CA LEU A 530 27.06 -5.60 -4.92
C LEU A 530 26.04 -5.21 -5.99
N GLU A 531 26.46 -5.23 -7.25
CA GLU A 531 25.57 -5.03 -8.39
C GLU A 531 24.54 -6.15 -8.52
N HIS A 532 23.41 -5.84 -9.16
CA HIS A 532 22.32 -6.78 -9.31
C HIS A 532 22.68 -8.00 -10.18
N GLN A 533 23.61 -7.83 -11.12
CA GLN A 533 24.11 -8.88 -12.02
C GLN A 533 24.76 -10.02 -11.25
N TRP A 534 25.51 -9.72 -10.19
CA TRP A 534 26.12 -10.75 -9.35
C TRP A 534 25.07 -11.74 -8.83
N TYR A 535 23.90 -11.24 -8.42
CA TYR A 535 22.81 -12.09 -7.95
C TYR A 535 22.12 -12.89 -9.05
N LEU A 536 21.98 -12.31 -10.25
CA LEU A 536 21.39 -13.00 -11.39
C LEU A 536 22.21 -14.24 -11.75
N GLU A 537 23.54 -14.12 -11.77
CA GLU A 537 24.43 -15.19 -12.20
C GLU A 537 24.76 -16.20 -11.07
N ASN A 538 24.82 -15.76 -9.81
CA ASN A 538 25.27 -16.62 -8.70
C ASN A 538 24.13 -17.28 -7.91
N ILE A 539 22.90 -16.72 -7.91
CA ILE A 539 21.79 -17.27 -7.10
C ILE A 539 20.98 -18.30 -7.89
N PHE A 540 20.83 -18.14 -9.20
CA PHE A 540 19.98 -18.98 -10.04
C PHE A 540 20.78 -20.01 -10.83
N ASP A 541 20.15 -21.08 -11.31
CA ASP A 541 20.83 -22.10 -12.11
C ASP A 541 21.34 -21.47 -13.43
N PRO A 542 22.55 -21.81 -13.90
CA PRO A 542 23.10 -21.30 -15.16
C PRO A 542 22.14 -21.50 -16.34
N GLY A 543 21.95 -20.45 -17.15
CA GLY A 543 21.08 -20.47 -18.33
C GLY A 543 19.58 -20.63 -18.03
N SER A 544 19.15 -20.54 -16.76
CA SER A 544 17.74 -20.71 -16.38
C SER A 544 16.90 -19.42 -16.49
N ILE A 545 17.54 -18.25 -16.50
CA ILE A 545 16.88 -16.95 -16.50
C ILE A 545 16.20 -16.71 -17.86
N ARG A 546 14.90 -16.40 -17.81
CA ARG A 546 14.14 -15.92 -18.98
C ARG A 546 13.23 -14.77 -18.57
N HIS A 547 13.58 -13.57 -19.01
CA HIS A 547 12.79 -12.37 -18.73
C HIS A 547 11.43 -12.41 -19.43
N PHE A 548 10.45 -11.78 -18.79
CA PHE A 548 9.13 -11.53 -19.35
C PHE A 548 8.65 -10.14 -18.91
N ASN A 549 7.64 -9.59 -19.58
CA ASN A 549 7.14 -8.22 -19.39
C ASN A 549 8.20 -7.15 -19.70
N THR A 550 9.10 -7.42 -20.64
CA THR A 550 10.15 -6.47 -21.05
C THR A 550 9.57 -5.23 -21.76
N GLU A 551 8.38 -5.36 -22.32
CA GLU A 551 7.67 -4.28 -23.03
C GLU A 551 7.03 -3.26 -22.09
N ILE A 552 6.69 -3.64 -20.86
CA ILE A 552 6.13 -2.71 -19.88
C ILE A 552 7.22 -1.72 -19.44
N SER A 553 6.92 -0.44 -19.62
CA SER A 553 7.87 0.67 -19.51
C SER A 553 7.33 1.80 -18.63
N SER A 554 8.17 2.31 -17.74
CA SER A 554 7.85 3.43 -16.86
C SER A 554 7.74 4.71 -17.69
N LYS A 555 6.70 5.53 -17.48
CA LYS A 555 6.49 6.80 -18.19
C LYS A 555 6.25 7.96 -17.21
N ASN A 556 6.03 9.15 -17.75
CA ASN A 556 5.68 10.35 -17.00
C ASN A 556 4.17 10.66 -17.10
N PRO A 557 3.29 9.96 -16.36
CA PRO A 557 1.84 10.09 -16.55
C PRO A 557 1.28 11.44 -16.10
N LEU A 558 1.96 12.15 -15.19
CA LEU A 558 1.50 13.44 -14.66
C LEU A 558 2.15 14.65 -15.36
N GLY A 559 3.00 14.44 -16.36
CA GLY A 559 3.75 15.53 -16.99
C GLY A 559 4.74 16.22 -16.05
N TYR A 560 5.29 15.48 -15.08
CA TYR A 560 6.24 15.99 -14.09
C TYR A 560 7.50 16.54 -14.78
N THR A 561 7.82 17.81 -14.57
CA THR A 561 8.89 18.49 -15.31
C THR A 561 10.25 17.81 -15.12
N GLY A 562 10.96 17.58 -16.23
CA GLY A 562 12.28 16.94 -16.23
C GLY A 562 12.27 15.44 -15.92
N PHE A 563 11.12 14.83 -15.64
CA PHE A 563 11.06 13.41 -15.29
C PHE A 563 11.31 12.50 -16.49
N ASP A 564 10.87 12.86 -17.69
CA ASP A 564 11.18 12.11 -18.92
C ASP A 564 12.69 11.99 -19.18
N ALA A 565 13.43 13.08 -19.02
CA ALA A 565 14.89 13.06 -19.15
C ALA A 565 15.55 12.11 -18.13
N ARG A 566 15.08 12.13 -16.87
CA ARG A 566 15.55 11.24 -15.80
C ARG A 566 15.23 9.75 -16.12
N LEU A 567 14.07 9.47 -16.69
CA LEU A 567 13.70 8.13 -17.16
C LEU A 567 14.58 7.67 -18.31
N GLN A 568 14.80 8.53 -19.32
CA GLN A 568 15.68 8.19 -20.46
C GLN A 568 17.13 7.96 -20.02
N SER A 569 17.65 8.76 -19.08
CA SER A 569 18.97 8.52 -18.47
C SER A 569 19.04 7.16 -17.79
N SER A 570 18.01 6.77 -17.02
CA SER A 570 17.95 5.47 -16.35
C SER A 570 17.89 4.31 -17.35
N ARG A 571 17.14 4.47 -18.45
CA ARG A 571 17.06 3.49 -19.54
C ARG A 571 18.40 3.31 -20.25
N LYS A 572 19.08 4.42 -20.59
CA LYS A 572 20.41 4.39 -21.21
C LYS A 572 21.45 3.72 -20.30
N LYS A 573 21.40 4.01 -19.00
CA LYS A 573 22.33 3.43 -18.01
C LYS A 573 22.13 1.93 -17.82
N THR A 574 20.88 1.47 -17.78
CA THR A 574 20.56 0.09 -17.38
C THR A 574 20.25 -0.85 -18.54
N GLY A 575 19.91 -0.31 -19.72
CA GLY A 575 19.34 -1.09 -20.82
C GLY A 575 17.88 -1.53 -20.60
N TRP A 576 17.30 -1.22 -19.44
CA TRP A 576 15.96 -1.66 -19.04
C TRP A 576 14.95 -0.51 -19.05
N ARG A 577 13.67 -0.87 -19.25
CA ARG A 577 12.56 0.09 -19.38
C ARG A 577 11.88 0.48 -18.07
N SER A 578 12.17 -0.22 -16.97
CA SER A 578 11.56 -0.03 -15.64
C SER A 578 12.46 -0.55 -14.51
N GLY A 579 12.20 -0.17 -13.26
CA GLY A 579 12.97 -0.61 -12.08
C GLY A 579 12.59 -1.96 -11.47
N ASN A 580 11.73 -2.74 -12.12
CA ASN A 580 11.39 -4.11 -11.72
C ASN A 580 11.72 -5.10 -12.85
N MET A 581 12.59 -6.07 -12.59
CA MET A 581 12.88 -7.17 -13.50
C MET A 581 12.05 -8.38 -13.13
N THR A 582 11.30 -8.92 -14.09
CA THR A 582 10.50 -10.13 -13.91
C THR A 582 11.01 -11.24 -14.80
N PHE A 583 11.29 -12.41 -14.22
CA PHE A 583 11.87 -13.52 -14.97
C PHE A 583 11.51 -14.90 -14.39
N HIS A 584 11.56 -15.91 -15.26
CA HIS A 584 11.63 -17.30 -14.88
C HIS A 584 13.05 -17.64 -14.44
N ALA A 585 13.21 -18.45 -13.39
CA ALA A 585 14.50 -18.97 -12.99
C ALA A 585 14.36 -20.38 -12.42
N LYS A 586 15.50 -21.04 -12.16
CA LYS A 586 15.56 -22.25 -11.36
C LYS A 586 16.54 -22.07 -10.20
N VAL A 587 16.28 -22.75 -9.09
CA VAL A 587 17.20 -22.88 -7.96
C VAL A 587 17.30 -24.36 -7.61
N ASN A 588 18.45 -24.95 -7.91
CA ASN A 588 18.70 -26.39 -7.77
C ASN A 588 17.59 -27.22 -8.42
N GLY A 589 17.20 -26.86 -9.65
CA GLY A 589 16.15 -27.55 -10.42
C GLY A 589 14.71 -27.13 -10.11
N ILE A 590 14.44 -26.45 -8.99
CA ILE A 590 13.09 -25.97 -8.65
C ILE A 590 12.76 -24.73 -9.49
N GLN A 591 11.70 -24.80 -10.30
CA GLN A 591 11.26 -23.68 -11.14
C GLN A 591 10.55 -22.61 -10.31
N ILE A 592 11.03 -21.37 -10.37
CA ILE A 592 10.46 -20.24 -9.65
C ILE A 592 10.13 -19.07 -10.59
N ILE A 593 9.28 -18.17 -10.11
CA ILE A 593 9.09 -16.83 -10.69
C ILE A 593 9.80 -15.84 -9.78
N VAL A 594 10.53 -14.90 -10.36
CA VAL A 594 11.23 -13.85 -9.62
C VAL A 594 10.73 -12.49 -10.06
N SER A 595 10.46 -11.61 -9.09
CA SER A 595 10.32 -10.17 -9.30
C SER A 595 11.44 -9.48 -8.52
N MET A 596 12.27 -8.71 -9.21
CA MET A 596 13.46 -8.09 -8.64
C MET A 596 13.41 -6.57 -8.77
N LEU A 597 13.36 -5.88 -7.64
CA LEU A 597 13.55 -4.42 -7.57
C LEU A 597 15.04 -4.11 -7.40
N TYR A 598 15.61 -3.27 -8.25
CA TYR A 598 17.05 -3.03 -8.30
C TYR A 598 17.41 -1.54 -8.33
N SER A 599 18.57 -1.20 -7.77
CA SER A 599 18.97 0.19 -7.48
C SER A 599 19.23 1.04 -8.71
N ASP A 600 19.77 0.45 -9.78
CA ASP A 600 20.33 1.23 -10.89
C ASP A 600 19.28 1.99 -11.69
N PHE A 601 18.03 1.53 -11.64
CA PHE A 601 16.89 2.25 -12.19
C PHE A 601 16.17 2.99 -11.07
N ARG A 602 16.45 4.29 -10.95
CA ARG A 602 15.74 5.19 -10.02
C ARG A 602 15.68 4.68 -8.57
N ASN A 603 16.77 4.06 -8.08
CA ASN A 603 16.89 3.51 -6.73
C ASN A 603 15.79 2.49 -6.37
N GLY A 604 15.30 1.74 -7.36
CA GLY A 604 14.23 0.75 -7.18
C GLY A 604 12.90 1.35 -6.73
N THR A 605 12.62 2.61 -7.06
CA THR A 605 11.31 3.23 -6.77
C THR A 605 10.19 2.57 -7.56
N VAL A 606 9.07 2.30 -6.88
CA VAL A 606 7.93 1.59 -7.44
C VAL A 606 6.90 2.59 -7.96
N GLY A 607 6.67 2.60 -9.27
CA GLY A 607 5.55 3.26 -9.92
C GLY A 607 4.59 2.25 -10.54
N SER A 608 3.73 2.73 -11.43
CA SER A 608 2.68 1.97 -12.09
C SER A 608 3.23 0.81 -12.93
N ALA A 609 4.35 1.02 -13.62
CA ALA A 609 5.01 -0.02 -14.42
C ALA A 609 5.55 -1.14 -13.53
N GLU A 610 6.23 -0.79 -12.43
CA GLU A 610 6.81 -1.76 -11.50
C GLU A 610 5.73 -2.55 -10.76
N GLY A 611 4.63 -1.88 -10.36
CA GLY A 611 3.47 -2.51 -9.74
C GLY A 611 2.72 -3.45 -10.68
N GLU A 612 2.50 -3.06 -11.93
CA GLU A 612 1.92 -3.94 -12.96
C GLU A 612 2.78 -5.18 -13.20
N LYS A 613 4.10 -5.01 -13.38
CA LYS A 613 5.01 -6.14 -13.56
C LYS A 613 4.94 -7.11 -12.39
N PHE A 614 4.89 -6.60 -11.17
CA PHE A 614 4.78 -7.42 -9.97
C PHE A 614 3.44 -8.17 -9.90
N ALA A 615 2.32 -7.49 -10.17
CA ALA A 615 0.99 -8.12 -10.20
C ALA A 615 0.90 -9.23 -11.26
N GLN A 616 1.46 -8.99 -12.46
CA GLN A 616 1.53 -10.00 -13.51
C GLN A 616 2.46 -11.17 -13.17
N ALA A 617 3.56 -10.93 -12.45
CA ALA A 617 4.42 -11.99 -11.94
C ALA A 617 3.66 -12.89 -10.94
N CYS A 618 2.83 -12.31 -10.06
CA CYS A 618 1.95 -13.07 -9.17
C CYS A 618 0.95 -13.91 -9.96
N ALA A 619 0.29 -13.32 -10.96
CA ALA A 619 -0.67 -14.02 -11.82
C ALA A 619 -0.01 -15.17 -12.61
N LEU A 620 1.20 -14.96 -13.12
CA LEU A 620 1.98 -15.98 -13.83
C LEU A 620 2.42 -17.11 -12.89
N ALA A 621 2.89 -16.78 -11.68
CA ALA A 621 3.27 -17.75 -10.67
C ALA A 621 2.06 -18.61 -10.24
N LYS A 622 0.88 -17.99 -10.09
CA LYS A 622 -0.39 -18.68 -9.84
C LYS A 622 -0.75 -19.63 -10.98
N ARG A 623 -0.70 -19.14 -12.22
CA ARG A 623 -1.05 -19.93 -13.42
C ARG A 623 -0.13 -21.14 -13.62
N LYS A 624 1.19 -20.92 -13.52
CA LYS A 624 2.19 -21.97 -13.71
C LYS A 624 2.41 -22.82 -12.45
N LYS A 625 1.69 -22.53 -11.37
CA LYS A 625 1.79 -23.23 -10.09
C LYS A 625 3.25 -23.28 -9.60
N ARG A 626 3.93 -22.12 -9.57
CA ARG A 626 5.33 -21.96 -9.15
C ARG A 626 5.47 -21.10 -7.88
N PRO A 627 6.53 -21.29 -7.07
CA PRO A 627 6.93 -20.34 -6.02
C PRO A 627 7.24 -18.97 -6.62
N LEU A 628 6.95 -17.92 -5.85
CA LEU A 628 7.27 -16.54 -6.18
C LEU A 628 8.32 -16.01 -5.19
N LEU A 629 9.43 -15.53 -5.73
CA LEU A 629 10.46 -14.80 -4.99
C LEU A 629 10.38 -13.31 -5.34
N ALA A 630 10.16 -12.46 -4.36
CA ALA A 630 10.41 -11.04 -4.46
C ALA A 630 11.80 -10.74 -3.90
N TYR A 631 12.76 -10.50 -4.80
CA TYR A 631 14.13 -10.16 -4.41
C TYR A 631 14.32 -8.64 -4.46
N ILE A 632 14.59 -8.04 -3.30
CA ILE A 632 14.63 -6.58 -3.14
C ILE A 632 16.08 -6.18 -2.98
N HIS A 633 16.75 -5.98 -4.11
CA HIS A 633 18.12 -5.46 -4.12
C HIS A 633 18.13 -4.06 -3.49
N THR A 634 17.21 -3.19 -3.88
CA THR A 634 16.94 -1.91 -3.20
C THR A 634 15.54 -1.43 -3.56
N THR A 635 14.87 -0.75 -2.61
CA THR A 635 13.71 0.08 -2.94
C THR A 635 13.69 1.37 -2.15
N GLY A 636 13.63 2.49 -2.88
CA GLY A 636 13.46 3.84 -2.32
C GLY A 636 12.01 4.20 -1.98
N GLY A 637 11.05 3.28 -2.13
CA GLY A 637 9.64 3.54 -1.86
C GLY A 637 8.79 3.78 -3.11
N ILE A 638 7.60 4.33 -2.91
CA ILE A 638 6.67 4.66 -4.01
C ILE A 638 7.18 5.89 -4.76
N ARG A 639 7.06 5.86 -6.08
CA ARG A 639 7.54 6.92 -6.96
C ARG A 639 6.66 8.17 -6.87
N ILE A 640 7.24 9.23 -6.32
CA ILE A 640 6.56 10.52 -6.09
C ILE A 640 6.09 11.17 -7.38
N GLN A 641 6.85 11.05 -8.47
CA GLN A 641 6.55 11.69 -9.76
C GLN A 641 5.32 11.12 -10.48
N GLU A 642 4.74 10.03 -9.95
CA GLU A 642 3.48 9.45 -10.44
C GLU A 642 2.28 9.77 -9.54
N GLY A 643 2.47 10.53 -8.45
CA GLY A 643 1.40 10.96 -7.55
C GLY A 643 0.56 9.78 -7.03
N SER A 644 -0.76 9.92 -7.02
CA SER A 644 -1.69 8.90 -6.54
C SER A 644 -1.68 7.59 -7.35
N LEU A 645 -1.24 7.61 -8.62
CA LEU A 645 -1.04 6.39 -9.41
C LEU A 645 0.03 5.48 -8.79
N GLY A 646 1.07 6.07 -8.17
CA GLY A 646 2.07 5.33 -7.42
C GLY A 646 1.49 4.68 -6.16
N VAL A 647 0.70 5.42 -5.38
CA VAL A 647 0.14 4.93 -4.10
C VAL A 647 -0.80 3.75 -4.32
N THR A 648 -1.65 3.82 -5.35
CA THR A 648 -2.57 2.73 -5.69
C THR A 648 -1.88 1.40 -6.05
N GLN A 649 -0.57 1.40 -6.30
CA GLN A 649 0.19 0.16 -6.47
C GLN A 649 0.28 -0.64 -5.16
N MET A 650 0.20 0.00 -4.00
CA MET A 650 0.20 -0.68 -2.69
C MET A 650 -0.97 -1.68 -2.58
N PRO A 651 -2.25 -1.27 -2.67
CA PRO A 651 -3.37 -2.20 -2.62
C PRO A 651 -3.42 -3.14 -3.84
N LYS A 652 -3.05 -2.68 -5.04
CA LYS A 652 -3.03 -3.51 -6.25
C LYS A 652 -2.08 -4.70 -6.14
N CYS A 653 -0.83 -4.45 -5.78
CA CYS A 653 0.16 -5.53 -5.61
C CYS A 653 -0.24 -6.44 -4.45
N THR A 654 -0.77 -5.89 -3.35
CA THR A 654 -1.21 -6.69 -2.20
C THR A 654 -2.40 -7.60 -2.56
N MET A 655 -3.33 -7.12 -3.39
CA MET A 655 -4.42 -7.93 -3.96
C MET A 655 -3.85 -9.10 -4.78
N ALA A 656 -2.87 -8.84 -5.64
CA ALA A 656 -2.21 -9.87 -6.44
C ALA A 656 -1.49 -10.93 -5.58
N VAL A 657 -0.79 -10.50 -4.52
CA VAL A 657 -0.16 -11.40 -3.54
C VAL A 657 -1.22 -12.25 -2.85
N ARG A 658 -2.31 -11.63 -2.37
CA ARG A 658 -3.38 -12.35 -1.69
C ARG A 658 -3.99 -13.44 -2.57
N GLU A 659 -4.30 -13.10 -3.83
CA GLU A 659 -4.87 -14.06 -4.78
C GLU A 659 -3.92 -15.20 -5.17
N TYR A 660 -2.61 -14.95 -5.11
CA TYR A 660 -1.57 -15.94 -5.34
C TYR A 660 -1.43 -16.89 -4.13
N ILE A 661 -1.36 -16.34 -2.92
CA ILE A 661 -1.27 -17.14 -1.68
C ILE A 661 -2.52 -17.98 -1.48
N ASP A 662 -3.71 -17.41 -1.64
CA ASP A 662 -4.99 -18.13 -1.50
C ASP A 662 -5.11 -19.30 -2.51
N ALA A 663 -4.41 -19.24 -3.64
CA ALA A 663 -4.36 -20.32 -4.62
C ALA A 663 -3.43 -21.48 -4.24
N GLY A 664 -2.71 -21.38 -3.11
CA GLY A 664 -1.74 -22.36 -2.63
C GLY A 664 -0.29 -22.08 -3.07
N GLY A 665 0.04 -20.82 -3.37
CA GLY A 665 1.39 -20.38 -3.75
C GLY A 665 2.30 -20.12 -2.54
N LEU A 666 3.61 -20.31 -2.74
CA LEU A 666 4.63 -19.92 -1.76
C LEU A 666 5.24 -18.58 -2.18
N TYR A 667 5.04 -17.56 -1.35
CA TYR A 667 5.61 -16.24 -1.53
C TYR A 667 6.75 -16.02 -0.53
N ILE A 668 7.94 -15.68 -1.02
CA ILE A 668 9.12 -15.36 -0.22
C ILE A 668 9.62 -13.97 -0.62
N VAL A 669 9.98 -13.16 0.38
CA VAL A 669 10.63 -11.85 0.17
C VAL A 669 12.02 -11.90 0.78
N VAL A 670 13.02 -11.39 0.05
CA VAL A 670 14.39 -11.25 0.55
C VAL A 670 14.88 -9.83 0.30
N TYR A 671 15.20 -9.10 1.38
CA TYR A 671 15.78 -7.76 1.34
C TYR A 671 17.30 -7.83 1.35
N ASP A 672 17.99 -7.08 0.48
CA ASP A 672 19.46 -7.08 0.41
C ASP A 672 20.08 -5.78 0.92
N ASN A 673 19.67 -4.63 0.39
CA ASN A 673 20.21 -3.33 0.79
C ASN A 673 19.14 -2.49 1.51
N ASN A 674 18.99 -1.23 1.12
CA ASN A 674 18.02 -0.30 1.65
C ASN A 674 16.61 -0.60 1.10
N SER A 675 15.66 -0.86 1.99
CA SER A 675 14.26 -1.14 1.65
C SER A 675 13.32 -0.33 2.52
N TYR A 676 12.66 0.68 1.92
CA TYR A 676 11.84 1.63 2.66
C TYR A 676 10.41 1.82 2.15
N ALA A 677 9.55 2.39 3.01
CA ALA A 677 8.26 3.01 2.71
C ALA A 677 7.19 2.09 2.11
N GLY A 678 6.40 2.59 1.16
CA GLY A 678 5.14 1.97 0.71
C GLY A 678 5.23 0.51 0.24
N PRO A 679 6.25 0.07 -0.52
CA PRO A 679 6.41 -1.35 -0.87
C PRO A 679 6.54 -2.25 0.36
N LEU A 680 7.34 -1.84 1.35
CA LEU A 680 7.45 -2.53 2.64
C LEU A 680 6.13 -2.50 3.40
N ALA A 681 5.42 -1.37 3.37
CA ALA A 681 4.12 -1.20 4.01
C ALA A 681 2.93 -1.86 3.27
N SER A 682 3.19 -2.71 2.27
CA SER A 682 2.15 -3.35 1.48
C SER A 682 2.57 -4.74 1.03
N PHE A 683 2.80 -4.94 -0.28
CA PHE A 683 2.96 -6.25 -0.89
C PHE A 683 4.24 -6.97 -0.50
N LEU A 684 5.29 -6.26 -0.06
CA LEU A 684 6.50 -6.89 0.48
C LEU A 684 6.29 -7.31 1.94
N GLY A 685 5.76 -6.41 2.77
CA GLY A 685 5.54 -6.66 4.20
C GLY A 685 4.40 -7.64 4.50
N CYS A 686 3.52 -7.93 3.53
CA CYS A 686 2.46 -8.93 3.72
C CYS A 686 2.94 -10.36 3.45
N SER A 687 4.21 -10.58 3.11
CA SER A 687 4.75 -11.92 2.93
C SER A 687 4.80 -12.67 4.27
N PRO A 688 4.32 -13.93 4.34
CA PRO A 688 4.50 -14.77 5.53
C PRO A 688 5.96 -15.12 5.79
N TYR A 689 6.80 -15.10 4.76
CA TYR A 689 8.22 -15.46 4.83
C TYR A 689 9.07 -14.31 4.26
N GLN A 690 9.64 -13.53 5.16
CA GLN A 690 10.50 -12.38 4.89
C GLN A 690 11.89 -12.63 5.47
N PHE A 691 12.92 -12.45 4.65
CA PHE A 691 14.32 -12.58 5.07
C PHE A 691 15.10 -11.33 4.68
N ALA A 692 16.22 -11.11 5.35
CA ALA A 692 17.13 -10.01 5.03
C ALA A 692 18.57 -10.50 4.93
N ILE A 693 19.36 -9.87 4.06
CA ILE A 693 20.82 -10.00 4.12
C ILE A 693 21.32 -9.21 5.34
N ARG A 694 22.40 -9.67 5.98
CA ARG A 694 22.83 -9.15 7.29
C ARG A 694 23.05 -7.64 7.36
N SER A 695 23.50 -7.00 6.27
CA SER A 695 23.71 -5.54 6.21
C SER A 695 22.52 -4.76 5.66
N SER A 696 21.37 -5.39 5.41
CA SER A 696 20.18 -4.68 4.92
C SER A 696 19.65 -3.66 5.91
N ARG A 697 19.00 -2.63 5.38
CA ARG A 697 18.25 -1.65 6.18
C ARG A 697 16.78 -1.67 5.80
N ILE A 698 15.92 -1.87 6.78
CA ILE A 698 14.47 -2.08 6.61
C ILE A 698 13.72 -1.13 7.54
N GLY A 699 12.78 -0.36 6.98
CA GLY A 699 11.87 0.47 7.76
C GLY A 699 10.87 1.25 6.91
N PHE A 700 9.86 1.83 7.53
CA PHE A 700 8.83 2.60 6.86
C PHE A 700 9.36 3.97 6.42
N ALA A 701 9.95 4.72 7.34
CA ALA A 701 10.46 6.06 7.09
C ALA A 701 11.97 6.09 7.30
N GLY A 702 12.66 6.98 6.57
CA GLY A 702 14.08 7.23 6.81
C GLY A 702 14.32 8.03 8.09
N PRO A 703 15.56 8.03 8.65
CA PRO A 703 15.87 8.73 9.89
C PRO A 703 15.52 10.20 9.92
N ARG A 704 15.67 10.88 8.78
CA ARG A 704 15.31 12.30 8.61
C ARG A 704 13.81 12.53 8.84
N VAL A 705 12.97 11.74 8.18
CA VAL A 705 11.51 11.86 8.27
C VAL A 705 11.05 11.58 9.70
N ILE A 706 11.64 10.58 10.35
CA ILE A 706 11.33 10.26 11.75
C ILE A 706 11.67 11.44 12.66
N ARG A 707 12.83 12.07 12.48
CA ARG A 707 13.23 13.24 13.29
C ARG A 707 12.30 14.44 13.06
N GLU A 708 11.97 14.73 11.80
CA GLU A 708 11.08 15.83 11.44
C GLU A 708 9.65 15.64 12.01
N THR A 709 9.15 14.40 12.09
CA THR A 709 7.81 14.12 12.64
C THR A 709 7.78 13.97 14.16
N THR A 710 8.79 13.34 14.76
CA THR A 710 8.77 12.97 16.19
C THR A 710 9.55 13.93 17.08
N GLY A 711 10.34 14.83 16.50
CA GLY A 711 11.29 15.69 17.22
C GLY A 711 12.48 14.93 17.84
N SER A 712 12.54 13.60 17.71
CA SER A 712 13.53 12.75 18.37
C SER A 712 14.53 12.15 17.38
N ALA A 713 15.81 12.11 17.77
CA ALA A 713 16.84 11.41 17.01
C ALA A 713 16.77 9.91 17.27
N ILE A 714 16.81 9.10 16.20
CA ILE A 714 16.87 7.65 16.29
C ILE A 714 18.32 7.15 16.18
N PRO A 715 18.65 6.01 16.80
CA PRO A 715 20.00 5.45 16.74
C PRO A 715 20.37 5.02 15.30
N PRO A 716 21.67 5.05 14.92
CA PRO A 716 22.10 4.73 13.55
C PRO A 716 21.74 3.32 13.07
N ASP A 717 21.60 2.36 13.99
CA ASP A 717 21.26 0.97 13.71
C ASP A 717 19.75 0.69 13.74
N TYR A 718 18.91 1.73 13.90
CA TYR A 718 17.46 1.60 14.06
C TYR A 718 16.79 0.77 12.95
N HIS A 719 17.27 0.89 11.71
CA HIS A 719 16.75 0.14 10.56
C HIS A 719 17.54 -1.14 10.24
N SER A 720 18.54 -1.52 11.05
CA SER A 720 19.34 -2.71 10.77
C SER A 720 18.48 -3.97 10.69
N ALA A 721 18.88 -4.93 9.84
CA ALA A 721 18.23 -6.24 9.75
C ALA A 721 18.09 -6.93 11.12
N ARG A 722 19.05 -6.73 12.03
CA ARG A 722 18.98 -7.25 13.40
C ARG A 722 17.82 -6.65 14.20
N ASN A 723 17.62 -5.34 14.13
CA ASN A 723 16.51 -4.69 14.83
C ASN A 723 15.17 -5.01 14.17
N ALA A 724 15.12 -5.16 12.84
CA ALA A 724 13.95 -5.68 12.13
C ALA A 724 13.58 -7.10 12.59
N LEU A 725 14.57 -7.99 12.78
CA LEU A 725 14.36 -9.33 13.31
C LEU A 725 13.85 -9.31 14.76
N LYS A 726 14.45 -8.48 15.63
CA LYS A 726 14.02 -8.34 17.03
C LYS A 726 12.55 -7.90 17.15
N ARG A 727 12.08 -7.06 16.24
CA ARG A 727 10.69 -6.57 16.18
C ARG A 727 9.73 -7.56 15.49
N GLY A 728 10.24 -8.66 14.94
CA GLY A 728 9.44 -9.63 14.19
C GLY A 728 9.00 -9.16 12.80
N HIS A 729 9.67 -8.17 12.22
CA HIS A 729 9.37 -7.69 10.85
C HIS A 729 9.87 -8.67 9.78
N ILE A 730 10.90 -9.46 10.11
CA ILE A 730 11.46 -10.51 9.27
C ILE A 730 11.61 -11.79 10.07
N GLN A 731 11.67 -12.95 9.40
CA GLN A 731 11.78 -14.27 10.00
C GLN A 731 13.22 -14.79 10.06
N GLY A 732 14.17 -14.14 9.39
CA GLY A 732 15.57 -14.54 9.47
C GLY A 732 16.52 -13.62 8.73
N ILE A 733 17.80 -13.75 9.09
CA ILE A 733 18.91 -13.02 8.47
C ILE A 733 19.83 -14.03 7.79
N TRP A 734 20.15 -13.79 6.52
CA TRP A 734 21.02 -14.64 5.73
C TRP A 734 22.35 -13.96 5.45
N ASP A 735 23.40 -14.78 5.36
CA ASP A 735 24.65 -14.39 4.73
C ASP A 735 24.48 -14.55 3.21
N ARG A 736 24.90 -13.55 2.43
CA ARG A 736 24.89 -13.56 0.97
C ARG A 736 25.54 -14.83 0.38
N ARG A 737 26.65 -15.30 0.96
CA ARG A 737 27.35 -16.51 0.51
C ARG A 737 26.49 -17.76 0.64
N GLU A 738 25.54 -17.76 1.58
CA GLU A 738 24.63 -18.87 1.83
C GLU A 738 23.25 -18.66 1.20
N PHE A 739 23.02 -17.56 0.49
CA PHE A 739 21.69 -17.18 0.01
C PHE A 739 21.09 -18.29 -0.86
N ARG A 740 21.81 -18.76 -1.89
CA ARG A 740 21.33 -19.85 -2.75
C ARG A 740 20.90 -21.09 -1.96
N ARG A 741 21.71 -21.51 -0.98
CA ARG A 741 21.44 -22.66 -0.10
C ARG A 741 20.21 -22.42 0.77
N ASN A 742 20.10 -21.24 1.39
CA ASN A 742 18.99 -20.88 2.28
C ASN A 742 17.67 -20.73 1.52
N LEU A 743 17.71 -20.18 0.30
CA LEU A 743 16.57 -20.12 -0.60
C LEU A 743 16.11 -21.52 -0.98
N HIS A 744 17.01 -22.39 -1.42
CA HIS A 744 16.68 -23.78 -1.74
C HIS A 744 16.05 -24.52 -0.55
N LYS A 745 16.65 -24.40 0.64
CA LYS A 745 16.11 -24.97 1.87
C LYS A 745 14.70 -24.46 2.14
N SER A 746 14.48 -23.15 2.03
CA SER A 746 13.16 -22.53 2.26
C SER A 746 12.12 -23.02 1.25
N LEU A 747 12.49 -23.19 -0.02
CA LEU A 747 11.64 -23.76 -1.05
C LEU A 747 11.25 -25.22 -0.76
N LEU A 748 12.05 -25.97 0.00
CA LEU A 748 11.74 -27.34 0.42
C LEU A 748 10.97 -27.43 1.73
N THR A 749 11.20 -26.53 2.69
CA THR A 749 10.66 -26.66 4.06
C THR A 749 9.50 -25.72 4.40
N MET A 750 9.42 -24.53 3.80
CA MET A 750 8.46 -23.50 4.22
C MET A 750 7.09 -23.63 3.56
N GLY A 751 6.02 -23.47 4.33
CA GLY A 751 4.65 -23.70 3.89
C GLY A 751 4.29 -25.19 3.80
N SER A 752 3.03 -25.48 3.47
CA SER A 752 2.48 -26.83 3.55
C SER A 752 3.07 -27.79 2.50
N PRO A 753 3.17 -29.11 2.76
CA PRO A 753 3.28 -30.13 1.70
C PRO A 753 2.13 -30.03 0.68
N GLY A 754 1.04 -29.36 1.10
CA GLY A 754 -0.09 -28.85 0.34
C GLY A 754 0.25 -28.02 -0.89
N LEU A 755 1.35 -27.26 -0.86
CA LEU A 755 1.74 -26.30 -1.91
C LEU A 755 1.84 -26.97 -3.27
N TYR A 756 1.30 -26.33 -4.30
CA TYR A 756 1.09 -27.00 -5.58
C TYR A 756 2.40 -27.39 -6.30
N TYR A 757 3.51 -26.69 -6.04
CA TYR A 757 4.78 -26.91 -6.74
C TYR A 757 5.65 -28.01 -6.12
N ARG A 758 5.31 -28.48 -4.91
CA ARG A 758 5.96 -29.62 -4.24
C ARG A 758 5.26 -30.89 -4.70
N ASP A 759 5.98 -31.72 -5.46
CA ASP A 759 5.53 -33.01 -6.02
C ASP A 759 5.40 -34.11 -4.95
#